data_AF-A0A7C1EC80-F1
#
_entry.id   AF-A0A7C1EC80-F1
#
_cell.length_a   1.000
_cell.length_b   1.000
_cell.length_c   1.000
_cell.angle_alpha   90.00
_cell.angle_beta   90.00
_cell.angle_gamma   90.00
#
_symmetry.space_group_name_H-M   'P 1'
#
loop_
_entity.id
_entity.type
_entity.pdbx_description
1 polymer ?
#
loop_
_entity_poly.entity_id
_entity_poly.type
_entity_poly.pdbx_seq_one_letter_code
_entity_poly.pdbx_strand_id
1 'polypeptide(L)'
;MYDNANCSWDGFMVNENNISSNDRGMYFNNFNYWGYMMYDNANATCGDVLVNDNNISSGDRGIYHGGLENHGRDMSDNSSFVRGNIGFCRNQIESGSYGLYLDDFDEWGYRMSGNASAITGTVLVNDNNISSGNNYGIHNGGLTNHGSDMSDNSSFVRGNIEFCRNQIESGSVGMYLDDFNRWGYEMYGTTTAIMGTVLINENNIRSSGDGMRFIWVLYQAGYDMSGNANATFGDFQINDNTITAGGIGFDFSSRFARELACEMEDSATVQFGEIEVNNNTINATGGGMFFNYVLYKVGRIMRGDSNATLGHFQINDNNITATGGIGMNFSAFGYELAVEMYNSSQVQFGEIEVNNNTINATTGDGMFFNEVLYYVAYYMYGNSNATFSHFQINDNDIDAGGLGMNFGFGGLGRFAWRVAYNMHNSSQVQFGEIGVNNNTINATGGDGMFFDEVLNYVGRTMSGNSTATFGHFQINDNDITASGIGMNFSDRFAYQLARYMDDFSQVQFGDIEVDNNIIHATGGDGIFFHRVLYDVGRTMSGNSTATFGHFQINNNDITASGIGMNFTEYFAYVLAGDMDDSATVHFGEIEVNNNIINATGDGMYFSNVLYDVGDQMYGNSTAIFGHFQINGNLIIAGGDGIYLQNMYGGNDCDALNDNSSVVIGDVQVNNNGITCNGSGIYVNNSDWDAVRAPLEGNSSLTMGNITFNCNIITSRGIGYGIYFYLNNFWVTLADAATFTVGALLVDGNTISNAEYGIYVNDTDNFTISCNYVHDNDHGIHLDNSSNTTVIYNLIVNNTALLTGAHVDANSFYNELHLNCFFNNTPQAIDMEINQTNNWTGNFWDDWDGTTVPYNIPGAAQNSDSNPLAECPIKANVTATKVAVDVNGAPLLPGEVICYTVWINSTGNCSSADNPGNEFEDSIPDYTTYINGSANASSGTIEYNDSTNMIIWNGAIPANGSVELTFCVTVATNVSPGTNISNQGTVNYDSNCDRINDAQKLTDDPATVPPDDPTELIVSAAPQRAQVPVMTPIGLIALVSLLATIAAVTITGRKRR
;
A
#
# COMPACT_ATOMS: atom_id res chain seq x y z
N MET A 1 27.02 -49.97 -23.78
CA MET A 1 28.48 -50.10 -23.54
C MET A 1 28.68 -50.71 -22.15
N TYR A 2 29.62 -51.65 -22.00
CA TYR A 2 29.85 -52.41 -20.75
C TYR A 2 31.33 -52.38 -20.33
N ASP A 3 31.64 -52.84 -19.12
CA ASP A 3 32.98 -52.94 -18.54
C ASP A 3 33.76 -51.60 -18.53
N ASN A 4 34.82 -51.49 -19.33
CA ASN A 4 35.67 -50.30 -19.48
C ASN A 4 35.65 -49.78 -20.92
N ALA A 5 34.53 -50.00 -21.63
CA ALA A 5 34.38 -49.56 -23.01
C ALA A 5 34.50 -48.02 -23.10
N ASN A 6 35.31 -47.54 -24.03
CA ASN A 6 35.48 -46.12 -24.28
C ASN A 6 35.12 -45.80 -25.73
N CYS A 7 34.27 -44.81 -25.95
CA CYS A 7 33.86 -44.31 -27.25
C CYS A 7 34.14 -42.81 -27.30
N SER A 8 34.79 -42.33 -28.35
CA SER A 8 35.01 -40.91 -28.57
C SER A 8 34.67 -40.56 -30.00
N TRP A 9 33.94 -39.47 -30.18
CA TRP A 9 33.63 -38.89 -31.48
C TRP A 9 33.88 -37.38 -31.43
N ASP A 10 34.66 -36.87 -32.38
CA ASP A 10 35.15 -35.49 -32.35
C ASP A 10 34.09 -34.45 -32.73
N GLY A 11 32.90 -34.88 -33.19
CA GLY A 11 31.78 -34.01 -33.55
C GLY A 11 31.43 -34.02 -35.05
N PHE A 12 30.49 -33.15 -35.43
CA PHE A 12 29.95 -32.98 -36.78
C PHE A 12 29.81 -31.51 -37.13
N MET A 13 30.20 -31.13 -38.35
CA MET A 13 30.07 -29.76 -38.82
C MET A 13 29.58 -29.69 -40.26
N VAL A 14 28.61 -28.82 -40.53
CA VAL A 14 28.19 -28.43 -41.89
C VAL A 14 28.20 -26.93 -41.98
N ASN A 15 29.26 -26.39 -42.61
CA ASN A 15 29.49 -24.95 -42.66
C ASN A 15 29.70 -24.41 -44.07
N GLU A 16 29.29 -23.16 -44.31
CA GLU A 16 29.57 -22.40 -45.54
C GLU A 16 29.01 -23.02 -46.84
N ASN A 17 27.86 -23.69 -46.77
CA ASN A 17 27.26 -24.36 -47.93
C ASN A 17 26.19 -23.51 -48.61
N ASN A 18 26.00 -23.73 -49.92
CA ASN A 18 24.84 -23.28 -50.68
C ASN A 18 23.98 -24.49 -51.05
N ILE A 19 22.77 -24.56 -50.52
CA ILE A 19 21.87 -25.71 -50.64
C ILE A 19 20.56 -25.28 -51.30
N SER A 20 20.16 -25.97 -52.35
CA SER A 20 18.88 -25.75 -53.04
C SER A 20 18.14 -27.07 -53.19
N SER A 21 16.89 -27.10 -52.73
CA SER A 21 16.02 -28.28 -52.77
C SER A 21 14.59 -27.88 -53.11
N ASN A 22 13.86 -28.73 -53.85
CA ASN A 22 12.42 -28.55 -54.08
C ASN A 22 11.57 -29.11 -52.92
N ASP A 23 12.20 -29.77 -51.96
CA ASP A 23 11.57 -30.34 -50.77
C ASP A 23 12.29 -29.78 -49.52
N ARG A 24 12.85 -30.61 -48.64
CA ARG A 24 13.64 -30.16 -47.49
C ARG A 24 15.04 -29.72 -47.89
N GLY A 25 15.54 -28.61 -47.34
CA GLY A 25 16.88 -28.09 -47.58
C GLY A 25 17.95 -28.97 -46.95
N MET A 26 17.99 -29.02 -45.62
CA MET A 26 18.81 -29.96 -44.86
C MET A 26 17.92 -30.90 -44.05
N TYR A 27 18.25 -32.19 -44.10
CA TYR A 27 17.49 -33.23 -43.41
C TYR A 27 18.44 -34.09 -42.58
N PHE A 28 18.43 -33.86 -41.27
CA PHE A 28 19.13 -34.66 -40.29
C PHE A 28 18.13 -35.59 -39.60
N ASN A 29 18.40 -36.88 -39.67
CA ASN A 29 17.54 -37.92 -39.10
C ASN A 29 18.41 -39.03 -38.50
N ASN A 30 17.95 -39.63 -37.41
CA ASN A 30 18.64 -40.67 -36.63
C ASN A 30 19.96 -40.22 -36.01
N PHE A 31 20.04 -38.98 -35.53
CA PHE A 31 21.18 -38.47 -34.77
C PHE A 31 21.06 -38.80 -33.27
N ASN A 32 20.47 -39.96 -32.96
CA ASN A 32 20.03 -40.42 -31.65
C ASN A 32 21.02 -41.38 -30.98
N TYR A 33 20.75 -41.71 -29.71
CA TYR A 33 21.36 -42.83 -28.98
C TYR A 33 22.87 -42.69 -28.70
N TRP A 34 23.39 -41.47 -28.67
CA TRP A 34 24.78 -41.22 -28.27
C TRP A 34 24.98 -41.50 -26.79
N GLY A 35 25.83 -42.47 -26.43
CA GLY A 35 25.97 -42.88 -25.03
C GLY A 35 24.75 -43.63 -24.48
N TYR A 36 23.99 -44.32 -25.34
CA TYR A 36 22.85 -45.14 -24.93
C TYR A 36 23.26 -46.46 -24.25
N MET A 37 22.54 -46.85 -23.20
CA MET A 37 22.71 -48.12 -22.47
C MET A 37 24.15 -48.32 -21.98
N MET A 38 24.59 -47.54 -20.99
CA MET A 38 25.96 -47.57 -20.46
C MET A 38 26.01 -48.14 -19.03
N TYR A 39 26.95 -49.05 -18.79
CA TYR A 39 27.09 -49.81 -17.54
C TYR A 39 28.55 -49.88 -17.09
N ASP A 40 28.79 -50.32 -15.86
CA ASP A 40 30.11 -50.48 -15.24
C ASP A 40 30.94 -49.17 -15.23
N ASN A 41 32.08 -49.12 -15.95
CA ASN A 41 32.93 -47.93 -16.07
C ASN A 41 32.99 -47.45 -17.53
N ALA A 42 31.92 -47.68 -18.30
CA ALA A 42 31.86 -47.26 -19.69
C ALA A 42 31.90 -45.73 -19.82
N ASN A 43 32.64 -45.22 -20.79
CA ASN A 43 32.81 -43.78 -21.04
C ASN A 43 32.53 -43.43 -22.50
N ALA A 44 31.79 -42.35 -22.74
CA ALA A 44 31.48 -41.85 -24.07
C ALA A 44 31.64 -40.33 -24.15
N THR A 45 32.40 -39.86 -25.14
CA THR A 45 32.56 -38.42 -25.42
C THR A 45 32.13 -38.10 -26.85
N CYS A 46 31.37 -37.03 -27.00
CA CYS A 46 30.85 -36.54 -28.27
C CYS A 46 31.19 -35.05 -28.39
N GLY A 47 31.87 -34.65 -29.47
CA GLY A 47 32.19 -33.25 -29.73
C GLY A 47 30.97 -32.42 -30.12
N ASP A 48 31.21 -31.25 -30.70
CA ASP A 48 30.15 -30.33 -31.10
C ASP A 48 29.42 -30.82 -32.36
N VAL A 49 28.13 -30.51 -32.47
CA VAL A 49 27.31 -30.69 -33.68
C VAL A 49 26.90 -29.31 -34.18
N LEU A 50 27.56 -28.82 -35.24
CA LEU A 50 27.44 -27.45 -35.70
C LEU A 50 26.92 -27.39 -37.15
N VAL A 51 25.89 -26.58 -37.39
CA VAL A 51 25.34 -26.28 -38.71
C VAL A 51 25.34 -24.77 -38.86
N ASN A 52 26.42 -24.21 -39.40
CA ASN A 52 26.64 -22.77 -39.38
C ASN A 52 26.88 -22.14 -40.75
N ASP A 53 26.59 -20.86 -40.89
CA ASP A 53 27.02 -20.07 -42.06
C ASP A 53 26.52 -20.65 -43.40
N ASN A 54 25.39 -21.37 -43.41
CA ASN A 54 24.83 -21.97 -44.63
C ASN A 54 23.76 -21.08 -45.27
N ASN A 55 23.66 -21.13 -46.60
CA ASN A 55 22.61 -20.50 -47.38
C ASN A 55 21.71 -21.57 -48.01
N ILE A 56 20.44 -21.60 -47.60
CA ILE A 56 19.51 -22.71 -47.86
C ILE A 56 18.24 -22.17 -48.51
N SER A 57 17.90 -22.70 -49.68
CA SER A 57 16.61 -22.49 -50.35
C SER A 57 15.88 -23.83 -50.49
N SER A 58 14.65 -23.92 -50.00
CA SER A 58 13.89 -25.19 -49.89
C SER A 58 12.42 -25.01 -50.25
N GLY A 59 11.78 -26.06 -50.78
CA GLY A 59 10.34 -26.03 -51.11
C GLY A 59 9.42 -26.37 -49.93
N ASP A 60 9.93 -27.10 -48.92
CA ASP A 60 9.21 -27.44 -47.68
C ASP A 60 9.95 -26.84 -46.47
N ARG A 61 10.76 -27.64 -45.75
CA ARG A 61 11.49 -27.21 -44.55
C ARG A 61 12.91 -26.77 -44.89
N GLY A 62 13.37 -25.66 -44.30
CA GLY A 62 14.74 -25.17 -44.47
C GLY A 62 15.77 -26.13 -43.87
N ILE A 63 15.82 -26.18 -42.54
CA ILE A 63 16.57 -27.19 -41.80
C ILE A 63 15.56 -28.01 -41.00
N TYR A 64 15.59 -29.32 -41.21
CA TYR A 64 14.85 -30.29 -40.39
C TYR A 64 15.84 -31.14 -39.62
N HIS A 65 15.69 -31.16 -38.31
CA HIS A 65 16.40 -32.07 -37.43
C HIS A 65 15.38 -32.86 -36.60
N GLY A 66 15.15 -34.13 -36.92
CA GLY A 66 14.17 -34.98 -36.22
C GLY A 66 14.82 -36.21 -35.64
N GLY A 67 15.55 -36.03 -34.54
CA GLY A 67 16.31 -37.12 -33.92
C GLY A 67 17.59 -36.63 -33.28
N LEU A 68 17.46 -35.93 -32.15
CA LEU A 68 18.54 -35.70 -31.17
C LEU A 68 18.17 -36.29 -29.81
N GLU A 69 17.43 -37.41 -29.80
CA GLU A 69 16.90 -38.02 -28.59
C GLU A 69 17.84 -39.11 -28.04
N ASN A 70 17.66 -39.45 -26.76
CA ASN A 70 18.32 -40.58 -26.09
C ASN A 70 19.84 -40.44 -25.86
N HIS A 71 20.32 -39.24 -25.52
CA HIS A 71 21.74 -39.00 -25.28
C HIS A 71 22.12 -39.25 -23.82
N GLY A 72 23.05 -40.15 -23.55
CA GLY A 72 23.37 -40.56 -22.18
C GLY A 72 22.17 -41.19 -21.47
N ARG A 73 21.33 -41.92 -22.20
CA ARG A 73 20.14 -42.59 -21.65
C ARG A 73 20.47 -44.01 -21.17
N ASP A 74 19.76 -44.47 -20.14
CA ASP A 74 19.90 -45.80 -19.52
C ASP A 74 21.34 -46.04 -19.03
N MET A 75 21.82 -45.18 -18.13
CA MET A 75 23.17 -45.20 -17.57
C MET A 75 23.19 -45.71 -16.13
N SER A 76 24.19 -46.51 -15.76
CA SER A 76 24.34 -47.02 -14.38
C SER A 76 25.81 -47.21 -13.97
N ASP A 77 26.03 -47.63 -12.72
CA ASP A 77 27.35 -47.82 -12.10
C ASP A 77 28.21 -46.55 -12.18
N ASN A 78 29.46 -46.60 -12.66
CA ASN A 78 30.35 -45.44 -12.80
C ASN A 78 30.43 -44.95 -14.26
N SER A 79 29.39 -45.18 -15.06
CA SER A 79 29.40 -44.79 -16.48
C SER A 79 29.33 -43.27 -16.66
N SER A 80 29.96 -42.77 -17.72
CA SER A 80 30.13 -41.33 -17.97
C SER A 80 29.87 -40.95 -19.42
N PHE A 81 29.07 -39.91 -19.65
CA PHE A 81 28.78 -39.35 -20.96
C PHE A 81 29.04 -37.84 -20.97
N VAL A 82 29.81 -37.36 -21.95
CA VAL A 82 30.05 -35.93 -22.14
C VAL A 82 29.78 -35.55 -23.59
N ARG A 83 28.96 -34.51 -23.81
CA ARG A 83 28.72 -33.93 -25.14
C ARG A 83 29.12 -32.46 -25.19
N GLY A 84 29.69 -32.05 -26.32
CA GLY A 84 29.80 -30.65 -26.71
C GLY A 84 28.45 -30.00 -27.06
N ASN A 85 28.55 -28.83 -27.66
CA ASN A 85 27.44 -27.96 -28.02
C ASN A 85 26.68 -28.48 -29.25
N ILE A 86 25.40 -28.10 -29.36
CA ILE A 86 24.65 -28.19 -30.61
C ILE A 86 24.40 -26.77 -31.10
N GLY A 87 24.80 -26.45 -32.32
CA GLY A 87 24.70 -25.09 -32.86
C GLY A 87 24.07 -25.05 -34.24
N PHE A 88 23.08 -24.19 -34.40
CA PHE A 88 22.52 -23.76 -35.68
C PHE A 88 22.68 -22.24 -35.75
N CYS A 89 23.81 -21.77 -36.27
CA CYS A 89 24.14 -20.34 -36.18
C CYS A 89 24.45 -19.68 -37.53
N ARG A 90 24.06 -18.42 -37.70
CA ARG A 90 24.39 -17.61 -38.88
C ARG A 90 23.92 -18.23 -40.22
N ASN A 91 22.82 -18.98 -40.21
CA ASN A 91 22.26 -19.55 -41.44
C ASN A 91 21.28 -18.57 -42.10
N GLN A 92 21.33 -18.48 -43.42
CA GLN A 92 20.34 -17.84 -44.28
C GLN A 92 19.39 -18.92 -44.80
N ILE A 93 18.11 -18.86 -44.43
CA ILE A 93 17.12 -19.90 -44.73
C ILE A 93 15.92 -19.27 -45.44
N GLU A 94 15.62 -19.75 -46.65
CA GLU A 94 14.38 -19.49 -47.36
C GLU A 94 13.64 -20.82 -47.55
N SER A 95 12.42 -20.94 -47.03
CA SER A 95 11.65 -22.18 -47.09
C SER A 95 10.19 -21.95 -47.46
N GLY A 96 9.58 -22.93 -48.14
CA GLY A 96 8.16 -22.87 -48.51
C GLY A 96 7.19 -23.17 -47.36
N SER A 97 7.67 -23.73 -46.24
CA SER A 97 6.88 -24.16 -45.08
C SER A 97 7.52 -23.73 -43.76
N TYR A 98 8.28 -24.59 -43.07
CA TYR A 98 8.98 -24.27 -41.81
C TYR A 98 10.40 -23.76 -42.09
N GLY A 99 10.87 -22.75 -41.38
CA GLY A 99 12.24 -22.27 -41.49
C GLY A 99 13.24 -23.26 -40.89
N LEU A 100 13.34 -23.24 -39.57
CA LEU A 100 14.11 -24.20 -38.77
C LEU A 100 13.12 -25.06 -37.96
N TYR A 101 13.18 -26.38 -38.16
CA TYR A 101 12.35 -27.34 -37.46
C TYR A 101 13.25 -28.30 -36.67
N LEU A 102 13.31 -28.08 -35.37
CA LEU A 102 14.03 -28.90 -34.40
C LEU A 102 13.00 -29.79 -33.68
N ASP A 103 13.14 -31.10 -33.81
CA ASP A 103 12.27 -32.12 -33.21
C ASP A 103 13.11 -33.12 -32.42
N ASP A 104 12.48 -33.72 -31.41
CA ASP A 104 12.99 -34.86 -30.64
C ASP A 104 14.31 -34.57 -29.92
N PHE A 105 14.39 -33.45 -29.19
CA PHE A 105 15.53 -33.13 -28.31
C PHE A 105 15.39 -33.83 -26.94
N ASP A 106 14.92 -35.07 -26.90
CA ASP A 106 14.37 -35.67 -25.69
C ASP A 106 15.31 -36.66 -25.01
N GLU A 107 15.03 -36.92 -23.72
CA GLU A 107 15.63 -38.02 -22.96
C GLU A 107 17.16 -37.93 -22.83
N TRP A 108 17.69 -36.74 -22.53
CA TRP A 108 19.12 -36.55 -22.25
C TRP A 108 19.41 -36.83 -20.78
N GLY A 109 20.34 -37.74 -20.50
CA GLY A 109 20.56 -38.18 -19.11
C GLY A 109 19.32 -38.83 -18.49
N TYR A 110 18.50 -39.50 -19.30
CA TYR A 110 17.27 -40.15 -18.84
C TYR A 110 17.57 -41.57 -18.31
N ARG A 111 16.95 -41.94 -17.18
CA ARG A 111 17.15 -43.23 -16.47
C ARG A 111 18.61 -43.45 -16.07
N MET A 112 19.00 -42.80 -14.98
CA MET A 112 20.37 -42.89 -14.45
C MET A 112 20.40 -43.48 -13.03
N SER A 113 21.37 -44.34 -12.74
CA SER A 113 21.55 -44.93 -11.40
C SER A 113 23.02 -45.14 -11.04
N GLY A 114 23.30 -45.60 -9.82
CA GLY A 114 24.67 -45.73 -9.31
C GLY A 114 25.37 -44.36 -9.16
N ASN A 115 26.58 -44.24 -9.68
CA ASN A 115 27.38 -43.01 -9.76
C ASN A 115 27.44 -42.47 -11.22
N ALA A 116 26.47 -42.82 -12.07
CA ALA A 116 26.49 -42.43 -13.47
C ALA A 116 26.46 -40.90 -13.62
N SER A 117 27.16 -40.37 -14.63
CA SER A 117 27.25 -38.93 -14.87
C SER A 117 27.08 -38.58 -16.34
N ALA A 118 26.26 -37.58 -16.63
CA ALA A 118 26.04 -37.07 -17.98
C ALA A 118 26.16 -35.55 -18.00
N ILE A 119 27.04 -35.04 -18.86
CA ILE A 119 27.28 -33.60 -19.05
C ILE A 119 27.01 -33.25 -20.51
N THR A 120 26.13 -32.29 -20.77
CA THR A 120 25.82 -31.82 -22.13
C THR A 120 26.14 -30.34 -22.30
N GLY A 121 26.65 -29.98 -23.47
CA GLY A 121 26.93 -28.59 -23.82
C GLY A 121 25.68 -27.75 -24.07
N THR A 122 25.90 -26.52 -24.49
CA THR A 122 24.87 -25.53 -24.82
C THR A 122 24.16 -25.87 -26.13
N VAL A 123 22.86 -25.58 -26.21
CA VAL A 123 22.10 -25.56 -27.47
C VAL A 123 22.00 -24.11 -27.97
N LEU A 124 22.50 -23.84 -29.18
CA LEU A 124 22.65 -22.50 -29.74
C LEU A 124 21.84 -22.39 -31.04
N VAL A 125 20.85 -21.51 -31.09
CA VAL A 125 20.11 -21.14 -32.30
C VAL A 125 20.22 -19.63 -32.47
N ASN A 126 21.37 -19.20 -32.99
CA ASN A 126 21.78 -17.80 -32.90
C ASN A 126 22.08 -17.16 -34.26
N ASP A 127 21.79 -15.87 -34.40
CA ASP A 127 22.20 -15.04 -35.53
C ASP A 127 21.67 -15.55 -36.90
N ASN A 128 20.56 -16.29 -36.94
CA ASN A 128 20.00 -16.81 -38.18
C ASN A 128 19.07 -15.80 -38.87
N ASN A 129 19.02 -15.83 -40.20
CA ASN A 129 18.05 -15.09 -41.00
C ASN A 129 17.11 -16.06 -41.72
N ILE A 130 15.85 -16.08 -41.31
CA ILE A 130 14.88 -17.11 -41.64
C ILE A 130 13.66 -16.47 -42.28
N SER A 131 13.34 -16.88 -43.51
CA SER A 131 12.07 -16.61 -44.18
C SER A 131 11.35 -17.94 -44.39
N SER A 132 10.23 -18.14 -43.70
CA SER A 132 9.38 -19.32 -43.82
C SER A 132 8.07 -18.99 -44.53
N GLY A 133 7.52 -19.96 -45.27
CA GLY A 133 6.26 -19.83 -45.97
C GLY A 133 5.06 -19.94 -45.03
N ASN A 134 4.17 -20.91 -45.26
CA ASN A 134 2.88 -20.98 -44.58
C ASN A 134 2.92 -21.54 -43.14
N ASN A 135 4.10 -21.65 -42.53
CA ASN A 135 4.29 -22.29 -41.23
C ASN A 135 5.41 -21.60 -40.42
N TYR A 136 5.82 -22.20 -39.30
CA TYR A 136 6.64 -21.53 -38.29
C TYR A 136 8.03 -21.13 -38.78
N GLY A 137 8.51 -19.98 -38.29
CA GLY A 137 9.88 -19.53 -38.53
C GLY A 137 10.87 -20.46 -37.85
N ILE A 138 10.79 -20.54 -36.52
CA ILE A 138 11.48 -21.54 -35.71
C ILE A 138 10.45 -22.38 -34.97
N HIS A 139 10.53 -23.69 -35.12
CA HIS A 139 9.81 -24.67 -34.32
C HIS A 139 10.81 -25.50 -33.54
N ASN A 140 10.63 -25.56 -32.22
CA ASN A 140 11.30 -26.52 -31.36
C ASN A 140 10.23 -27.39 -30.68
N GLY A 141 10.13 -28.66 -31.09
CA GLY A 141 9.24 -29.66 -30.50
C GLY A 141 10.05 -30.71 -29.75
N GLY A 142 10.33 -30.47 -28.47
CA GLY A 142 11.08 -31.40 -27.62
C GLY A 142 11.81 -30.69 -26.48
N LEU A 143 12.84 -31.35 -25.93
CA LEU A 143 13.50 -31.05 -24.65
C LEU A 143 12.76 -31.67 -23.45
N THR A 144 12.12 -32.81 -23.66
CA THR A 144 11.43 -33.57 -22.64
C THR A 144 12.36 -34.55 -21.91
N ASN A 145 12.14 -34.81 -20.61
CA ASN A 145 12.84 -35.85 -19.83
C ASN A 145 14.36 -35.66 -19.68
N HIS A 146 14.83 -34.43 -19.48
CA HIS A 146 16.26 -34.17 -19.24
C HIS A 146 16.61 -34.40 -17.77
N GLY A 147 17.63 -35.22 -17.50
CA GLY A 147 18.03 -35.57 -16.13
C GLY A 147 16.89 -36.18 -15.32
N SER A 148 16.08 -37.06 -15.94
CA SER A 148 14.87 -37.63 -15.32
C SER A 148 15.01 -39.13 -15.07
N ASP A 149 14.18 -39.66 -14.17
CA ASP A 149 14.25 -41.02 -13.63
C ASP A 149 15.65 -41.33 -13.05
N MET A 150 16.14 -40.46 -12.16
CA MET A 150 17.46 -40.56 -11.56
C MET A 150 17.41 -41.20 -10.17
N SER A 151 18.39 -42.05 -9.86
CA SER A 151 18.53 -42.70 -8.54
C SER A 151 19.98 -42.76 -8.05
N ASP A 152 20.15 -43.14 -6.78
CA ASP A 152 21.44 -43.31 -6.09
C ASP A 152 22.27 -42.02 -6.01
N ASN A 153 23.45 -41.94 -6.63
CA ASN A 153 24.34 -40.78 -6.63
C ASN A 153 24.55 -40.24 -8.07
N SER A 154 23.61 -40.51 -8.98
CA SER A 154 23.74 -40.13 -10.38
C SER A 154 23.62 -38.61 -10.58
N SER A 155 24.26 -38.08 -11.63
CA SER A 155 24.33 -36.65 -11.90
C SER A 155 24.11 -36.29 -13.37
N PHE A 156 23.32 -35.24 -13.60
CA PHE A 156 23.11 -34.65 -14.92
C PHE A 156 23.41 -33.15 -14.88
N VAL A 157 24.17 -32.67 -15.86
CA VAL A 157 24.46 -31.25 -16.04
C VAL A 157 24.28 -30.89 -17.51
N ARG A 158 23.60 -29.78 -17.79
CA ARG A 158 23.52 -29.21 -19.14
C ARG A 158 23.93 -27.75 -19.17
N GLY A 159 24.47 -27.34 -20.31
CA GLY A 159 24.65 -25.94 -20.65
C GLY A 159 23.32 -25.24 -20.95
N ASN A 160 23.44 -23.99 -21.40
CA ASN A 160 22.32 -23.12 -21.69
C ASN A 160 21.51 -23.57 -22.91
N ILE A 161 20.35 -22.94 -23.10
CA ILE A 161 19.60 -22.95 -24.35
C ILE A 161 19.50 -21.51 -24.83
N GLU A 162 19.95 -21.25 -26.06
CA GLU A 162 19.98 -19.91 -26.63
C GLU A 162 19.19 -19.86 -27.94
N PHE A 163 18.28 -18.91 -28.04
CA PHE A 163 17.63 -18.46 -29.26
C PHE A 163 17.86 -16.96 -29.39
N CYS A 164 19.05 -16.54 -29.85
CA CYS A 164 19.46 -15.14 -29.79
C CYS A 164 19.73 -14.50 -31.16
N ARG A 165 19.40 -13.21 -31.32
CA ARG A 165 19.75 -12.39 -32.49
C ARG A 165 19.23 -12.95 -33.82
N ASN A 166 18.13 -13.68 -33.82
CA ASN A 166 17.54 -14.21 -35.05
C ASN A 166 16.64 -13.17 -35.73
N GLN A 167 16.72 -13.10 -37.06
CA GLN A 167 15.79 -12.37 -37.93
C GLN A 167 14.80 -13.39 -38.51
N ILE A 168 13.52 -13.25 -38.20
CA ILE A 168 12.50 -14.25 -38.55
C ILE A 168 11.34 -13.56 -39.28
N GLU A 169 11.05 -14.00 -40.48
CA GLU A 169 9.82 -13.70 -41.22
C GLU A 169 9.04 -15.00 -41.43
N SER A 170 7.80 -15.07 -40.92
CA SER A 170 6.97 -16.28 -40.97
C SER A 170 5.55 -15.99 -41.43
N GLY A 171 4.99 -16.85 -42.28
CA GLY A 171 3.57 -16.83 -42.64
C GLY A 171 2.64 -17.52 -41.63
N SER A 172 3.12 -17.86 -40.43
CA SER A 172 2.30 -18.34 -39.31
C SER A 172 2.84 -17.82 -37.98
N VAL A 173 3.33 -18.68 -37.08
CA VAL A 173 3.97 -18.29 -35.81
C VAL A 173 5.46 -18.01 -36.02
N GLY A 174 5.97 -16.91 -35.48
CA GLY A 174 7.39 -16.56 -35.59
C GLY A 174 8.30 -17.59 -34.92
N MET A 175 8.12 -17.78 -33.61
CA MET A 175 8.81 -18.80 -32.83
C MET A 175 7.82 -19.62 -32.01
N TYR A 176 7.87 -20.94 -32.16
CA TYR A 176 7.04 -21.89 -31.42
C TYR A 176 7.95 -22.84 -30.64
N LEU A 177 7.91 -22.71 -29.31
CA LEU A 177 8.71 -23.50 -28.38
C LEU A 177 7.79 -24.39 -27.56
N ASP A 178 7.95 -25.71 -27.71
CA ASP A 178 7.07 -26.73 -27.14
C ASP A 178 7.88 -27.82 -26.46
N ASP A 179 7.28 -28.48 -25.46
CA ASP A 179 7.78 -29.69 -24.81
C ASP A 179 9.09 -29.57 -24.00
N PHE A 180 9.35 -28.41 -23.39
CA PHE A 180 10.46 -28.24 -22.44
C PHE A 180 10.06 -28.77 -21.06
N ASN A 181 9.65 -30.04 -20.99
CA ASN A 181 8.99 -30.59 -19.82
C ASN A 181 9.81 -31.70 -19.15
N ARG A 182 9.44 -32.05 -17.91
CA ARG A 182 9.99 -33.15 -17.15
C ARG A 182 11.50 -33.06 -16.99
N TRP A 183 12.00 -31.90 -16.60
CA TRP A 183 13.41 -31.73 -16.24
C TRP A 183 13.58 -32.11 -14.77
N GLY A 184 14.34 -33.16 -14.46
CA GLY A 184 14.41 -33.68 -13.09
C GLY A 184 13.05 -34.17 -12.57
N TYR A 185 12.30 -34.93 -13.37
CA TYR A 185 10.90 -35.30 -13.10
C TYR A 185 10.70 -36.40 -12.03
N GLU A 186 11.70 -37.24 -11.81
CA GLU A 186 11.68 -38.30 -10.80
C GLU A 186 13.12 -38.45 -10.31
N MET A 187 13.40 -38.03 -9.08
CA MET A 187 14.76 -37.98 -8.55
C MET A 187 14.83 -38.52 -7.13
N TYR A 188 15.62 -39.58 -6.93
CA TYR A 188 15.69 -40.30 -5.66
C TYR A 188 17.13 -40.47 -5.16
N GLY A 189 17.34 -40.48 -3.84
CA GLY A 189 18.67 -40.73 -3.26
C GLY A 189 19.46 -39.44 -3.06
N THR A 190 20.66 -39.33 -3.62
CA THR A 190 21.53 -38.12 -3.56
C THR A 190 21.80 -37.55 -4.94
N THR A 191 20.85 -37.75 -5.85
CA THR A 191 20.96 -37.36 -7.25
C THR A 191 21.04 -35.85 -7.44
N THR A 192 21.66 -35.42 -8.53
CA THR A 192 21.81 -34.00 -8.84
C THR A 192 21.49 -33.73 -10.31
N ALA A 193 20.61 -32.78 -10.59
CA ALA A 193 20.31 -32.29 -11.93
C ALA A 193 20.54 -30.76 -11.98
N ILE A 194 21.41 -30.31 -12.87
CA ILE A 194 21.71 -28.89 -13.06
C ILE A 194 21.40 -28.49 -14.50
N MET A 195 20.42 -27.60 -14.65
CA MET A 195 19.99 -27.05 -15.92
C MET A 195 20.48 -25.61 -16.08
N GLY A 196 21.17 -25.31 -17.18
CA GLY A 196 21.59 -23.95 -17.50
C GLY A 196 20.42 -23.02 -17.83
N THR A 197 20.77 -21.76 -18.10
CA THR A 197 19.84 -20.67 -18.42
C THR A 197 19.17 -20.88 -19.79
N VAL A 198 17.91 -20.48 -19.92
CA VAL A 198 17.23 -20.32 -21.21
C VAL A 198 17.23 -18.85 -21.61
N LEU A 199 17.78 -18.53 -22.78
CA LEU A 199 17.99 -17.18 -23.29
C LEU A 199 17.27 -17.02 -24.63
N ILE A 200 16.33 -16.07 -24.72
CA ILE A 200 15.61 -15.75 -25.95
C ILE A 200 15.73 -14.24 -26.17
N ASN A 201 16.89 -13.82 -26.69
CA ASN A 201 17.28 -12.41 -26.62
C ASN A 201 17.56 -11.78 -27.99
N GLU A 202 17.27 -10.50 -28.14
CA GLU A 202 17.60 -9.68 -29.32
C GLU A 202 17.03 -10.22 -30.65
N ASN A 203 15.92 -10.97 -30.62
CA ASN A 203 15.30 -11.48 -31.86
C ASN A 203 14.41 -10.43 -32.50
N ASN A 204 14.39 -10.39 -33.84
CA ASN A 204 13.46 -9.60 -34.62
C ASN A 204 12.51 -10.52 -35.39
N ILE A 205 11.24 -10.53 -34.99
CA ILE A 205 10.24 -11.49 -35.42
C ILE A 205 9.11 -10.75 -36.13
N ARG A 206 8.83 -11.13 -37.37
CA ARG A 206 7.63 -10.71 -38.12
C ARG A 206 6.83 -11.94 -38.48
N SER A 207 5.60 -12.01 -38.02
CA SER A 207 4.72 -13.16 -38.22
C SER A 207 3.32 -12.71 -38.64
N SER A 208 2.66 -13.46 -39.53
CA SER A 208 1.26 -13.19 -39.87
C SER A 208 0.25 -13.77 -38.87
N GLY A 209 0.70 -14.68 -38.00
CA GLY A 209 -0.03 -15.19 -36.83
C GLY A 209 0.59 -14.68 -35.53
N ASP A 210 0.76 -15.56 -34.54
CA ASP A 210 1.35 -15.19 -33.25
C ASP A 210 2.87 -14.90 -33.37
N GLY A 211 3.41 -14.04 -32.53
CA GLY A 211 4.84 -13.70 -32.53
C GLY A 211 5.69 -14.82 -31.94
N MET A 212 5.58 -14.99 -30.62
CA MET A 212 6.21 -16.08 -29.87
C MET A 212 5.18 -16.86 -29.07
N ARG A 213 5.26 -18.20 -29.11
CA ARG A 213 4.34 -19.08 -28.39
C ARG A 213 5.09 -20.18 -27.65
N PHE A 214 4.70 -20.37 -26.39
CA PHE A 214 5.30 -21.31 -25.46
C PHE A 214 4.26 -22.32 -24.97
N ILE A 215 4.57 -23.61 -25.14
CA ILE A 215 3.69 -24.71 -24.74
C ILE A 215 4.49 -25.72 -23.90
N TRP A 216 3.92 -26.09 -22.75
CA TRP A 216 4.45 -27.08 -21.80
C TRP A 216 5.90 -26.82 -21.39
N VAL A 217 6.28 -25.54 -21.29
CA VAL A 217 7.63 -25.13 -20.91
C VAL A 217 7.80 -25.20 -19.41
N LEU A 218 8.84 -25.90 -18.94
CA LEU A 218 9.09 -26.21 -17.53
C LEU A 218 7.92 -26.94 -16.86
N TYR A 219 7.13 -27.69 -17.63
CA TYR A 219 6.06 -28.50 -17.09
C TYR A 219 6.64 -29.72 -16.34
N GLN A 220 6.26 -29.94 -15.08
CA GLN A 220 6.75 -31.05 -14.25
C GLN A 220 8.28 -31.03 -14.00
N ALA A 221 8.86 -29.84 -13.82
CA ALA A 221 10.27 -29.69 -13.48
C ALA A 221 10.50 -29.88 -11.97
N GLY A 222 11.51 -30.67 -11.58
CA GLY A 222 11.75 -31.01 -10.18
C GLY A 222 10.53 -31.69 -9.53
N TYR A 223 9.88 -32.58 -10.26
CA TYR A 223 8.70 -33.31 -9.80
C TYR A 223 9.14 -34.59 -9.08
N ASP A 224 8.30 -35.13 -8.18
CA ASP A 224 8.49 -36.42 -7.47
C ASP A 224 9.94 -36.67 -7.01
N MET A 225 10.34 -35.95 -5.96
CA MET A 225 11.71 -35.98 -5.45
C MET A 225 11.77 -36.46 -4.00
N SER A 226 12.70 -37.38 -3.67
CA SER A 226 12.92 -37.83 -2.29
C SER A 226 14.38 -38.16 -1.97
N GLY A 227 14.67 -38.45 -0.70
CA GLY A 227 16.03 -38.50 -0.16
C GLY A 227 16.67 -37.11 -0.02
N ASN A 228 17.91 -36.97 -0.50
CA ASN A 228 18.67 -35.72 -0.62
C ASN A 228 18.84 -35.32 -2.10
N ALA A 229 17.86 -35.61 -2.95
CA ALA A 229 17.89 -35.21 -4.36
C ALA A 229 17.92 -33.68 -4.51
N ASN A 230 18.69 -33.19 -5.49
CA ASN A 230 18.85 -31.76 -5.73
C ASN A 230 18.67 -31.41 -7.21
N ALA A 231 17.75 -30.50 -7.51
CA ALA A 231 17.57 -29.95 -8.85
C ALA A 231 17.81 -28.43 -8.84
N THR A 232 18.66 -27.95 -9.74
CA THR A 232 18.94 -26.53 -9.93
C THR A 232 18.66 -26.14 -11.36
N PHE A 233 17.85 -25.10 -11.54
CA PHE A 233 17.50 -24.52 -12.84
C PHE A 233 17.99 -23.08 -12.88
N GLY A 234 18.75 -22.73 -13.91
CA GLY A 234 19.16 -21.35 -14.18
C GLY A 234 17.97 -20.48 -14.61
N ASP A 235 18.28 -19.24 -14.95
CA ASP A 235 17.27 -18.23 -15.28
C ASP A 235 16.54 -18.54 -16.61
N PHE A 236 15.39 -17.91 -16.78
CA PHE A 236 14.62 -17.92 -18.02
C PHE A 236 14.42 -16.48 -18.49
N GLN A 237 15.14 -16.08 -19.53
CA GLN A 237 15.22 -14.68 -19.97
C GLN A 237 14.69 -14.50 -21.40
N ILE A 238 13.81 -13.52 -21.57
CA ILE A 238 13.27 -13.10 -22.87
C ILE A 238 13.46 -11.58 -22.99
N ASN A 239 14.63 -11.17 -23.49
CA ASN A 239 15.04 -9.77 -23.42
C ASN A 239 15.32 -9.14 -24.80
N ASP A 240 15.05 -7.86 -24.95
CA ASP A 240 15.44 -7.06 -26.13
C ASP A 240 14.82 -7.54 -27.46
N ASN A 241 13.69 -8.25 -27.45
CA ASN A 241 13.08 -8.75 -28.68
C ASN A 241 12.17 -7.71 -29.33
N THR A 242 12.18 -7.65 -30.66
CA THR A 242 11.22 -6.88 -31.46
C THR A 242 10.26 -7.85 -32.16
N ILE A 243 8.97 -7.75 -31.86
CA ILE A 243 7.94 -8.65 -32.37
C ILE A 243 6.87 -7.84 -33.12
N THR A 244 6.57 -8.23 -34.35
CA THR A 244 5.40 -7.77 -35.12
C THR A 244 4.55 -8.97 -35.48
N ALA A 245 3.32 -9.03 -34.95
CA ALA A 245 2.45 -10.21 -35.05
C ALA A 245 1.06 -9.86 -35.59
N GLY A 246 0.52 -10.73 -36.45
CA GLY A 246 -0.89 -10.67 -36.89
C GLY A 246 -1.89 -11.26 -35.89
N GLY A 247 -1.40 -11.99 -34.89
CA GLY A 247 -2.16 -12.60 -33.79
C GLY A 247 -1.74 -12.01 -32.44
N ILE A 248 -1.47 -12.87 -31.46
CA ILE A 248 -0.91 -12.47 -30.16
C ILE A 248 0.58 -12.20 -30.31
N GLY A 249 1.09 -11.11 -29.73
CA GLY A 249 2.51 -10.80 -29.76
C GLY A 249 3.35 -11.87 -29.04
N PHE A 250 2.98 -12.14 -27.81
CA PHE A 250 3.71 -13.03 -26.91
C PHE A 250 2.74 -13.88 -26.06
N ASP A 251 2.89 -15.20 -26.10
CA ASP A 251 1.90 -16.11 -25.52
C ASP A 251 2.50 -17.29 -24.72
N PHE A 252 2.31 -17.27 -23.41
CA PHE A 252 2.55 -18.39 -22.48
C PHE A 252 1.30 -19.28 -22.26
N SER A 253 0.26 -19.19 -23.10
CA SER A 253 -1.10 -19.72 -22.81
C SER A 253 -1.24 -21.19 -22.44
N SER A 254 -0.19 -21.99 -22.59
CA SER A 254 -0.25 -23.43 -22.43
C SER A 254 0.82 -23.95 -21.47
N ARG A 255 0.75 -23.59 -20.19
CA ARG A 255 1.39 -24.32 -19.06
C ARG A 255 2.89 -24.03 -18.85
N PHE A 256 3.28 -22.77 -18.74
CA PHE A 256 4.64 -22.43 -18.30
C PHE A 256 4.83 -22.67 -16.79
N ALA A 257 5.87 -23.41 -16.40
CA ALA A 257 6.18 -23.75 -15.00
C ALA A 257 4.95 -24.28 -14.23
N ARG A 258 4.09 -25.06 -14.90
CA ARG A 258 2.77 -25.41 -14.36
C ARG A 258 2.81 -26.37 -13.17
N GLU A 259 3.82 -27.24 -13.08
CA GLU A 259 4.01 -28.20 -11.98
C GLU A 259 5.48 -28.20 -11.60
N LEU A 260 5.92 -27.18 -10.87
CA LEU A 260 7.32 -26.95 -10.50
C LEU A 260 7.53 -27.30 -9.03
N ALA A 261 8.57 -28.09 -8.72
CA ALA A 261 8.88 -28.48 -7.33
C ALA A 261 7.68 -29.13 -6.62
N CYS A 262 7.03 -30.09 -7.28
CA CYS A 262 5.81 -30.73 -6.77
C CYS A 262 6.12 -32.17 -6.30
N GLU A 263 5.43 -32.61 -5.25
CA GLU A 263 5.57 -33.96 -4.68
C GLU A 263 6.99 -34.22 -4.16
N MET A 264 7.46 -33.32 -3.28
CA MET A 264 8.78 -33.42 -2.66
C MET A 264 8.70 -34.00 -1.25
N GLU A 265 9.61 -34.91 -0.93
CA GLU A 265 9.72 -35.58 0.37
C GLU A 265 11.15 -35.56 0.92
N ASP A 266 11.33 -36.05 2.15
CA ASP A 266 12.60 -36.12 2.87
C ASP A 266 13.35 -34.77 2.88
N SER A 267 14.58 -34.69 2.37
CA SER A 267 15.42 -33.48 2.31
C SER A 267 15.67 -33.07 0.85
N ALA A 268 14.73 -33.38 -0.06
CA ALA A 268 14.85 -33.00 -1.46
C ALA A 268 14.82 -31.48 -1.63
N THR A 269 15.56 -30.97 -2.62
CA THR A 269 15.76 -29.54 -2.85
C THR A 269 15.57 -29.17 -4.32
N VAL A 270 14.84 -28.09 -4.56
CA VAL A 270 14.70 -27.45 -5.88
C VAL A 270 15.06 -25.97 -5.74
N GLN A 271 15.95 -25.51 -6.62
CA GLN A 271 16.25 -24.09 -6.79
C GLN A 271 16.00 -23.68 -8.25
N PHE A 272 15.19 -22.65 -8.45
CA PHE A 272 14.91 -22.07 -9.76
C PHE A 272 15.39 -20.61 -9.76
N GLY A 273 16.08 -20.19 -10.82
CA GLY A 273 16.59 -18.83 -10.99
C GLY A 273 15.50 -17.80 -11.30
N GLU A 274 15.89 -16.71 -11.95
CA GLU A 274 15.01 -15.59 -12.29
C GLU A 274 14.16 -15.90 -13.54
N ILE A 275 12.96 -15.31 -13.62
CA ILE A 275 12.16 -15.26 -14.84
C ILE A 275 12.05 -13.81 -15.28
N GLU A 276 12.63 -13.47 -16.42
CA GLU A 276 12.75 -12.11 -16.92
C GLU A 276 12.12 -11.97 -18.30
N VAL A 277 11.26 -10.95 -18.47
CA VAL A 277 10.74 -10.55 -19.77
C VAL A 277 10.94 -9.05 -19.93
N ASN A 278 12.11 -8.63 -20.44
CA ASN A 278 12.56 -7.24 -20.33
C ASN A 278 12.85 -6.56 -21.67
N ASN A 279 12.57 -5.27 -21.77
CA ASN A 279 12.91 -4.41 -22.91
C ASN A 279 12.43 -4.95 -24.28
N ASN A 280 11.28 -5.61 -24.32
CA ASN A 280 10.72 -6.12 -25.56
C ASN A 280 9.81 -5.07 -26.21
N THR A 281 9.87 -4.94 -27.54
CA THR A 281 8.94 -4.13 -28.34
C THR A 281 7.98 -5.06 -29.08
N ILE A 282 6.69 -4.97 -28.78
CA ILE A 282 5.65 -5.86 -29.30
C ILE A 282 4.58 -5.04 -30.01
N ASN A 283 4.38 -5.31 -31.31
CA ASN A 283 3.31 -4.74 -32.12
C ASN A 283 2.40 -5.87 -32.62
N ALA A 284 1.24 -6.05 -32.00
CA ALA A 284 0.32 -7.14 -32.28
C ALA A 284 -1.03 -6.61 -32.76
N THR A 285 -1.61 -7.22 -33.80
CA THR A 285 -2.98 -6.87 -34.21
C THR A 285 -4.06 -7.55 -33.36
N GLY A 286 -3.71 -8.62 -32.65
CA GLY A 286 -4.50 -9.25 -31.59
C GLY A 286 -4.15 -8.69 -30.21
N GLY A 287 -3.91 -9.59 -29.25
CA GLY A 287 -3.46 -9.25 -27.89
C GLY A 287 -1.95 -9.04 -27.78
N GLY A 288 -1.51 -8.31 -26.74
CA GLY A 288 -0.09 -8.03 -26.51
C GLY A 288 0.65 -9.23 -25.89
N MET A 289 0.63 -9.33 -24.56
CA MET A 289 1.32 -10.36 -23.78
C MET A 289 0.36 -11.17 -22.91
N PHE A 290 0.43 -12.50 -23.00
CA PHE A 290 -0.51 -13.41 -22.32
C PHE A 290 0.24 -14.40 -21.42
N PHE A 291 -0.04 -14.34 -20.11
CA PHE A 291 0.51 -15.18 -19.04
C PHE A 291 -0.60 -16.06 -18.47
N ASN A 292 -0.98 -17.12 -19.21
CA ASN A 292 -2.04 -18.03 -18.75
C ASN A 292 -1.46 -19.34 -18.20
N TYR A 293 -1.93 -19.76 -17.02
CA TYR A 293 -1.45 -20.98 -16.34
C TYR A 293 0.06 -20.97 -16.08
N VAL A 294 0.58 -19.78 -15.79
CA VAL A 294 1.98 -19.52 -15.42
C VAL A 294 2.13 -19.73 -13.91
N LEU A 295 3.15 -20.49 -13.49
CA LEU A 295 3.36 -20.81 -12.06
C LEU A 295 2.11 -21.45 -11.43
N TYR A 296 1.42 -22.27 -12.21
CA TYR A 296 0.09 -22.77 -11.84
C TYR A 296 0.11 -23.64 -10.59
N LYS A 297 1.10 -24.52 -10.42
CA LYS A 297 1.34 -25.33 -9.23
C LYS A 297 2.82 -25.31 -8.89
N VAL A 298 3.15 -24.73 -7.74
CA VAL A 298 4.53 -24.59 -7.28
C VAL A 298 4.62 -25.04 -5.83
N GLY A 299 5.55 -25.94 -5.50
CA GLY A 299 5.68 -26.41 -4.11
C GLY A 299 4.41 -27.07 -3.60
N ARG A 300 3.61 -27.68 -4.49
CA ARG A 300 2.20 -28.00 -4.20
C ARG A 300 2.02 -29.04 -3.10
N ILE A 301 2.84 -30.10 -3.09
CA ILE A 301 2.79 -31.17 -2.09
C ILE A 301 4.21 -31.36 -1.57
N MET A 302 4.45 -30.97 -0.31
CA MET A 302 5.78 -30.89 0.30
C MET A 302 5.78 -31.55 1.68
N ARG A 303 6.65 -32.54 1.89
CA ARG A 303 6.78 -33.31 3.14
C ARG A 303 8.24 -33.39 3.62
N GLY A 304 8.44 -33.84 4.86
CA GLY A 304 9.79 -33.93 5.45
C GLY A 304 10.41 -32.55 5.71
N ASP A 305 11.70 -32.44 5.41
CA ASP A 305 12.51 -31.22 5.45
C ASP A 305 12.81 -30.71 4.00
N SER A 306 11.90 -30.99 3.05
CA SER A 306 12.05 -30.59 1.64
C SER A 306 11.99 -29.07 1.46
N ASN A 307 12.70 -28.56 0.45
CA ASN A 307 12.82 -27.12 0.20
C ASN A 307 12.69 -26.77 -1.29
N ALA A 308 11.85 -25.78 -1.60
CA ALA A 308 11.74 -25.19 -2.92
C ALA A 308 12.00 -23.68 -2.85
N THR A 309 12.95 -23.19 -3.64
CA THR A 309 13.27 -21.75 -3.75
C THR A 309 13.18 -21.32 -5.20
N LEU A 310 12.41 -20.25 -5.46
CA LEU A 310 12.23 -19.67 -6.78
C LEU A 310 12.64 -18.20 -6.74
N GLY A 311 13.36 -17.77 -7.78
CA GLY A 311 13.73 -16.37 -8.00
C GLY A 311 12.51 -15.47 -8.27
N HIS A 312 12.79 -14.22 -8.59
CA HIS A 312 11.82 -13.21 -8.97
C HIS A 312 11.23 -13.51 -10.36
N PHE A 313 10.02 -12.96 -10.58
CA PHE A 313 9.34 -12.93 -11.86
C PHE A 313 9.17 -11.47 -12.27
N GLN A 314 9.92 -11.03 -13.28
CA GLN A 314 10.05 -9.62 -13.64
C GLN A 314 9.62 -9.38 -15.10
N ILE A 315 8.77 -8.39 -15.30
CA ILE A 315 8.33 -7.90 -16.61
C ILE A 315 8.63 -6.40 -16.68
N ASN A 316 9.78 -6.03 -17.24
CA ASN A 316 10.27 -4.66 -17.16
C ASN A 316 10.51 -4.00 -18.53
N ASP A 317 10.30 -2.69 -18.62
CA ASP A 317 10.71 -1.87 -19.77
C ASP A 317 10.10 -2.30 -21.13
N ASN A 318 8.97 -3.02 -21.15
CA ASN A 318 8.37 -3.49 -22.40
C ASN A 318 7.49 -2.41 -23.03
N ASN A 319 7.54 -2.30 -24.36
CA ASN A 319 6.67 -1.45 -25.15
C ASN A 319 5.68 -2.31 -25.95
N ILE A 320 4.42 -2.31 -25.56
CA ILE A 320 3.39 -3.22 -26.02
C ILE A 320 2.30 -2.41 -26.72
N THR A 321 2.07 -2.68 -28.00
CA THR A 321 0.91 -2.18 -28.74
C THR A 321 0.05 -3.37 -29.18
N ALA A 322 -1.18 -3.42 -28.69
CA ALA A 322 -2.21 -4.40 -29.02
C ALA A 322 -3.40 -3.69 -29.66
N THR A 323 -3.54 -3.76 -30.99
CA THR A 323 -4.63 -3.04 -31.67
C THR A 323 -5.99 -3.74 -31.57
N GLY A 324 -6.02 -5.00 -31.11
CA GLY A 324 -7.22 -5.82 -31.04
C GLY A 324 -7.20 -6.80 -29.88
N GLY A 325 -7.48 -6.33 -28.67
CA GLY A 325 -7.55 -7.18 -27.48
C GLY A 325 -6.97 -6.50 -26.24
N ILE A 326 -6.55 -7.34 -25.29
CA ILE A 326 -5.92 -6.94 -24.03
C ILE A 326 -4.44 -6.65 -24.26
N GLY A 327 -3.92 -5.60 -23.60
CA GLY A 327 -2.49 -5.26 -23.61
C GLY A 327 -1.64 -6.34 -22.91
N MET A 328 -1.88 -6.56 -21.62
CA MET A 328 -1.23 -7.60 -20.82
C MET A 328 -2.25 -8.40 -20.01
N ASN A 329 -2.20 -9.73 -20.08
CA ASN A 329 -3.15 -10.64 -19.41
C ASN A 329 -2.44 -11.61 -18.47
N PHE A 330 -2.88 -11.67 -17.22
CA PHE A 330 -2.54 -12.67 -16.22
C PHE A 330 -3.77 -13.49 -15.88
N SER A 331 -3.79 -14.76 -16.30
CA SER A 331 -4.89 -15.67 -15.96
C SER A 331 -4.40 -16.98 -15.34
N ALA A 332 -4.96 -17.36 -14.19
CA ALA A 332 -4.49 -18.52 -13.42
C ALA A 332 -2.97 -18.45 -13.14
N PHE A 333 -2.51 -17.25 -12.76
CA PHE A 333 -1.12 -16.95 -12.46
C PHE A 333 -0.84 -17.17 -10.98
N GLY A 334 0.13 -18.02 -10.64
CA GLY A 334 0.38 -18.35 -9.22
C GLY A 334 -0.83 -19.02 -8.56
N TYR A 335 -1.46 -19.97 -9.26
CA TYR A 335 -2.78 -20.48 -8.89
C TYR A 335 -2.78 -21.41 -7.66
N GLU A 336 -1.81 -22.31 -7.54
CA GLU A 336 -1.63 -23.28 -6.45
C GLU A 336 -0.19 -23.22 -5.92
N LEU A 337 0.09 -22.27 -5.03
CA LEU A 337 1.40 -22.07 -4.42
C LEU A 337 1.44 -22.66 -3.01
N ALA A 338 2.39 -23.54 -2.72
CA ALA A 338 2.61 -24.08 -1.37
C ALA A 338 1.34 -24.71 -0.74
N VAL A 339 0.57 -25.49 -1.51
CA VAL A 339 -0.80 -25.88 -1.15
C VAL A 339 -0.88 -26.89 0.00
N GLU A 340 -0.12 -27.99 -0.05
CA GLU A 340 -0.17 -29.08 0.93
C GLU A 340 1.22 -29.27 1.55
N MET A 341 1.48 -28.56 2.64
CA MET A 341 2.77 -28.58 3.33
C MET A 341 2.70 -29.27 4.69
N TYR A 342 3.65 -30.17 4.95
CA TYR A 342 3.75 -30.96 6.17
C TYR A 342 5.17 -30.95 6.74
N ASN A 343 5.31 -31.34 8.01
CA ASN A 343 6.60 -31.48 8.70
C ASN A 343 7.37 -30.15 8.75
N SER A 344 8.63 -30.08 8.29
CA SER A 344 9.44 -28.85 8.31
C SER A 344 9.66 -28.29 6.91
N SER A 345 8.82 -28.65 5.94
CA SER A 345 9.01 -28.26 4.54
C SER A 345 8.95 -26.76 4.33
N GLN A 346 9.66 -26.28 3.32
CA GLN A 346 9.89 -24.86 3.05
C GLN A 346 9.58 -24.52 1.59
N VAL A 347 8.85 -23.43 1.36
CA VAL A 347 8.70 -22.82 0.03
C VAL A 347 9.04 -21.35 0.14
N GLN A 348 9.94 -20.87 -0.71
CA GLN A 348 10.28 -19.45 -0.83
C GLN A 348 10.12 -19.01 -2.28
N PHE A 349 9.36 -17.93 -2.47
CA PHE A 349 9.11 -17.32 -3.77
C PHE A 349 9.59 -15.86 -3.78
N GLY A 350 10.37 -15.50 -4.80
CA GLY A 350 10.83 -14.13 -5.03
C GLY A 350 9.70 -13.15 -5.32
N GLU A 351 10.05 -11.94 -5.74
CA GLU A 351 9.06 -10.89 -6.02
C GLU A 351 8.44 -11.09 -7.39
N ILE A 352 7.21 -10.62 -7.56
CA ILE A 352 6.55 -10.49 -8.86
C ILE A 352 6.48 -9.01 -9.17
N GLU A 353 7.15 -8.59 -10.24
CA GLU A 353 7.28 -7.18 -10.60
C GLU A 353 6.88 -6.93 -12.05
N VAL A 354 6.07 -5.90 -12.26
CA VAL A 354 5.69 -5.39 -13.58
C VAL A 354 6.03 -3.90 -13.60
N ASN A 355 7.23 -3.56 -14.09
CA ASN A 355 7.77 -2.20 -13.94
C ASN A 355 8.06 -1.50 -15.27
N ASN A 356 7.78 -0.20 -15.34
CA ASN A 356 8.18 0.68 -16.45
C ASN A 356 7.75 0.19 -17.84
N ASN A 357 6.58 -0.44 -17.96
CA ASN A 357 6.06 -0.89 -19.25
C ASN A 357 5.15 0.19 -19.87
N THR A 358 5.25 0.38 -21.18
CA THR A 358 4.28 1.16 -21.97
C THR A 358 3.30 0.19 -22.63
N ILE A 359 2.01 0.31 -22.31
CA ILE A 359 0.96 -0.60 -22.76
C ILE A 359 -0.12 0.19 -23.47
N ASN A 360 -0.27 -0.04 -24.78
CA ASN A 360 -1.34 0.54 -25.59
C ASN A 360 -2.28 -0.57 -26.09
N ALA A 361 -3.43 -0.70 -25.43
CA ALA A 361 -4.51 -1.63 -25.77
C ALA A 361 -5.67 -0.87 -26.42
N THR A 362 -5.67 -0.76 -27.75
CA THR A 362 -6.55 0.19 -28.46
C THR A 362 -8.06 -0.04 -28.28
N THR A 363 -8.49 -1.29 -28.06
CA THR A 363 -9.93 -1.64 -27.96
C THR A 363 -10.30 -2.48 -26.74
N GLY A 364 -9.33 -2.87 -25.92
CA GLY A 364 -9.52 -3.76 -24.78
C GLY A 364 -8.88 -3.22 -23.52
N ASP A 365 -8.84 -4.05 -22.49
CA ASP A 365 -8.26 -3.68 -21.20
C ASP A 365 -6.74 -3.51 -21.32
N GLY A 366 -6.18 -2.54 -20.60
CA GLY A 366 -4.74 -2.32 -20.55
C GLY A 366 -4.05 -3.52 -19.90
N MET A 367 -4.40 -3.79 -18.65
CA MET A 367 -3.97 -4.96 -17.90
C MET A 367 -5.17 -5.72 -17.33
N PHE A 368 -5.13 -7.05 -17.42
CA PHE A 368 -6.21 -7.93 -16.93
C PHE A 368 -5.65 -9.02 -16.00
N PHE A 369 -6.23 -9.15 -14.82
CA PHE A 369 -5.86 -10.13 -13.79
C PHE A 369 -7.07 -10.99 -13.41
N ASN A 370 -6.95 -12.29 -13.62
CA ASN A 370 -8.00 -13.25 -13.33
C ASN A 370 -7.44 -14.51 -12.68
N GLU A 371 -7.94 -14.87 -11.50
CA GLU A 371 -7.46 -16.04 -10.73
C GLU A 371 -5.96 -15.96 -10.42
N VAL A 372 -5.51 -14.80 -9.94
CA VAL A 372 -4.12 -14.56 -9.56
C VAL A 372 -3.97 -14.80 -8.06
N LEU A 373 -2.95 -15.58 -7.65
CA LEU A 373 -2.72 -15.95 -6.25
C LEU A 373 -3.94 -16.66 -5.61
N TYR A 374 -4.47 -17.67 -6.30
CA TYR A 374 -5.81 -18.23 -6.01
C TYR A 374 -5.87 -19.30 -4.89
N TYR A 375 -4.77 -20.01 -4.64
CA TYR A 375 -4.59 -20.93 -3.53
C TYR A 375 -3.14 -20.83 -3.10
N VAL A 376 -2.89 -20.06 -2.04
CA VAL A 376 -1.54 -19.81 -1.54
C VAL A 376 -1.47 -20.29 -0.10
N ALA A 377 -0.54 -21.19 0.23
CA ALA A 377 -0.41 -21.75 1.57
C ALA A 377 -1.74 -22.34 2.12
N TYR A 378 -2.40 -23.17 1.31
CA TYR A 378 -3.80 -23.53 1.52
C TYR A 378 -4.05 -24.53 2.66
N TYR A 379 -3.17 -25.52 2.82
CA TYR A 379 -3.18 -26.56 3.84
C TYR A 379 -1.77 -26.73 4.42
N MET A 380 -1.53 -26.18 5.60
CA MET A 380 -0.22 -26.24 6.26
C MET A 380 -0.29 -26.91 7.63
N TYR A 381 0.64 -27.84 7.87
CA TYR A 381 0.74 -28.62 9.10
C TYR A 381 2.20 -28.75 9.56
N GLY A 382 2.41 -29.13 10.83
CA GLY A 382 3.74 -29.26 11.41
C GLY A 382 4.42 -27.91 11.65
N ASN A 383 5.69 -27.81 11.31
CA ASN A 383 6.54 -26.61 11.32
C ASN A 383 6.83 -26.13 9.88
N SER A 384 5.91 -26.36 8.95
CA SER A 384 6.06 -25.96 7.55
C SER A 384 6.04 -24.44 7.42
N ASN A 385 6.77 -23.89 6.45
CA ASN A 385 6.86 -22.45 6.26
C ASN A 385 6.85 -22.06 4.78
N ALA A 386 6.06 -21.04 4.46
CA ALA A 386 5.93 -20.49 3.12
C ALA A 386 6.17 -18.98 3.16
N THR A 387 7.12 -18.52 2.35
CA THR A 387 7.45 -17.09 2.23
C THR A 387 7.25 -16.65 0.79
N PHE A 388 6.40 -15.64 0.62
CA PHE A 388 6.15 -14.94 -0.63
C PHE A 388 6.61 -13.50 -0.44
N SER A 389 7.43 -13.01 -1.35
CA SER A 389 7.92 -11.63 -1.29
C SER A 389 6.81 -10.67 -1.77
N HIS A 390 7.16 -9.59 -2.46
CA HIS A 390 6.21 -8.55 -2.88
C HIS A 390 5.58 -8.87 -4.24
N PHE A 391 4.36 -8.36 -4.48
CA PHE A 391 3.72 -8.27 -5.79
C PHE A 391 3.55 -6.79 -6.14
N GLN A 392 4.25 -6.31 -7.16
CA GLN A 392 4.40 -4.89 -7.43
C GLN A 392 4.14 -4.56 -8.90
N ILE A 393 3.34 -3.52 -9.15
CA ILE A 393 3.07 -2.96 -10.48
C ILE A 393 3.45 -1.49 -10.43
N ASN A 394 4.63 -1.14 -10.95
CA ASN A 394 5.19 0.20 -10.79
C ASN A 394 5.52 0.90 -12.11
N ASP A 395 5.41 2.23 -12.14
CA ASP A 395 5.94 3.06 -13.23
C ASP A 395 5.38 2.75 -14.64
N ASN A 396 4.22 2.09 -14.76
CA ASN A 396 3.68 1.72 -16.07
C ASN A 396 2.84 2.84 -16.68
N ASP A 397 2.93 3.00 -18.00
CA ASP A 397 2.11 3.91 -18.81
C ASP A 397 1.09 3.10 -19.63
N ILE A 398 -0.19 3.22 -19.30
CA ILE A 398 -1.26 2.34 -19.78
C ILE A 398 -2.35 3.15 -20.47
N ASP A 399 -2.42 3.00 -21.79
CA ASP A 399 -3.50 3.50 -22.63
C ASP A 399 -4.46 2.34 -22.97
N ALA A 400 -5.70 2.40 -22.48
CA ALA A 400 -6.71 1.36 -22.67
C ALA A 400 -7.98 1.88 -23.38
N GLY A 401 -8.45 1.10 -24.35
CA GLY A 401 -9.74 1.26 -25.00
C GLY A 401 -10.92 0.71 -24.17
N GLY A 402 -10.63 -0.13 -23.17
CA GLY A 402 -11.56 -0.68 -22.17
C GLY A 402 -11.25 -0.17 -20.77
N LEU A 403 -11.11 -1.10 -19.82
CA LEU A 403 -10.64 -0.81 -18.45
C LEU A 403 -9.12 -0.58 -18.43
N GLY A 404 -8.63 0.31 -17.58
CA GLY A 404 -7.19 0.55 -17.45
C GLY A 404 -6.48 -0.66 -16.87
N MET A 405 -6.75 -0.96 -15.59
CA MET A 405 -6.37 -2.19 -14.92
C MET A 405 -7.60 -2.91 -14.36
N ASN A 406 -7.71 -4.20 -14.62
CA ASN A 406 -8.86 -5.00 -14.23
C ASN A 406 -8.43 -6.20 -13.35
N PHE A 407 -8.71 -6.11 -12.06
CA PHE A 407 -8.48 -7.13 -11.02
C PHE A 407 -9.75 -7.92 -10.72
N GLY A 408 -10.39 -8.50 -11.73
CA GLY A 408 -11.46 -9.49 -11.56
C GLY A 408 -12.46 -9.60 -12.71
N PHE A 409 -13.52 -10.38 -12.51
CA PHE A 409 -14.59 -10.52 -13.50
C PHE A 409 -15.88 -11.03 -12.88
N GLY A 410 -16.86 -10.16 -12.63
CA GLY A 410 -18.27 -10.50 -12.41
C GLY A 410 -18.52 -11.70 -11.50
N GLY A 411 -17.82 -11.79 -10.37
CA GLY A 411 -17.94 -12.88 -9.38
C GLY A 411 -17.24 -14.20 -9.73
N LEU A 412 -16.46 -14.25 -10.81
CA LEU A 412 -15.63 -15.38 -11.23
C LEU A 412 -14.13 -15.07 -11.20
N GLY A 413 -13.72 -13.85 -11.52
CA GLY A 413 -12.33 -13.42 -11.44
C GLY A 413 -11.99 -12.90 -10.06
N ARG A 414 -11.01 -13.55 -9.41
CA ARG A 414 -10.58 -13.23 -8.04
C ARG A 414 -9.07 -13.04 -7.99
N PHE A 415 -8.65 -12.11 -7.15
CA PHE A 415 -7.27 -11.91 -6.76
C PHE A 415 -7.09 -12.42 -5.32
N ALA A 416 -5.90 -12.90 -4.95
CA ALA A 416 -5.55 -13.36 -3.59
C ALA A 416 -6.67 -14.12 -2.85
N TRP A 417 -7.16 -15.19 -3.47
CA TRP A 417 -8.25 -16.01 -2.94
C TRP A 417 -7.68 -17.12 -2.05
N ARG A 418 -8.28 -17.39 -0.88
CA ARG A 418 -7.92 -18.49 0.03
C ARG A 418 -6.42 -18.60 0.32
N VAL A 419 -5.84 -17.51 0.77
CA VAL A 419 -4.44 -17.43 1.19
C VAL A 419 -4.30 -17.78 2.67
N ALA A 420 -3.33 -18.60 3.06
CA ALA A 420 -3.14 -19.05 4.46
C ALA A 420 -4.45 -19.66 5.05
N TYR A 421 -5.12 -20.50 4.26
CA TYR A 421 -6.54 -20.79 4.49
C TYR A 421 -6.82 -21.85 5.57
N ASN A 422 -6.03 -22.91 5.65
CA ASN A 422 -6.10 -23.93 6.72
C ASN A 422 -4.69 -24.18 7.29
N MET A 423 -4.39 -23.56 8.44
CA MET A 423 -3.06 -23.63 9.06
C MET A 423 -3.11 -24.18 10.47
N HIS A 424 -2.33 -25.23 10.74
CA HIS A 424 -2.31 -25.92 12.02
C HIS A 424 -0.90 -26.09 12.58
N ASN A 425 -0.83 -26.47 13.86
CA ASN A 425 0.40 -26.77 14.61
C ASN A 425 1.34 -25.58 14.85
N SER A 426 2.39 -25.41 14.07
CA SER A 426 3.36 -24.30 14.18
C SER A 426 3.78 -23.87 12.77
N SER A 427 2.85 -23.98 11.82
CA SER A 427 3.05 -23.58 10.44
C SER A 427 3.06 -22.06 10.30
N GLN A 428 3.85 -21.56 9.35
CA GLN A 428 4.09 -20.13 9.17
C GLN A 428 3.90 -19.72 7.71
N VAL A 429 3.25 -18.56 7.51
CA VAL A 429 3.13 -17.91 6.22
C VAL A 429 3.55 -16.46 6.38
N GLN A 430 4.44 -16.02 5.50
CA GLN A 430 4.75 -14.61 5.32
C GLN A 430 4.48 -14.23 3.86
N PHE A 431 3.65 -13.22 3.66
CA PHE A 431 3.35 -12.64 2.36
C PHE A 431 3.76 -11.17 2.40
N GLY A 432 4.54 -10.72 1.41
CA GLY A 432 5.00 -9.34 1.32
C GLY A 432 3.88 -8.36 0.96
N GLU A 433 4.26 -7.20 0.43
CA GLU A 433 3.32 -6.15 0.06
C GLU A 433 2.72 -6.40 -1.32
N ILE A 434 1.51 -5.88 -1.52
CA ILE A 434 0.84 -5.81 -2.82
C ILE A 434 0.71 -4.34 -3.18
N GLY A 435 1.42 -3.88 -4.21
CA GLY A 435 1.52 -2.47 -4.56
C GLY A 435 1.17 -2.19 -6.02
N VAL A 436 0.44 -1.11 -6.26
CA VAL A 436 0.24 -0.50 -7.58
C VAL A 436 0.67 0.97 -7.47
N ASN A 437 1.89 1.28 -7.89
CA ASN A 437 2.50 2.57 -7.59
C ASN A 437 3.02 3.34 -8.81
N ASN A 438 2.85 4.66 -8.80
CA ASN A 438 3.40 5.56 -9.83
C ASN A 438 3.03 5.18 -11.28
N ASN A 439 1.84 4.62 -11.51
CA ASN A 439 1.37 4.28 -12.85
C ASN A 439 0.57 5.44 -13.46
N THR A 440 0.71 5.66 -14.77
CA THR A 440 -0.19 6.50 -15.56
C THR A 440 -1.20 5.61 -16.27
N ILE A 441 -2.49 5.81 -16.01
CA ILE A 441 -3.57 4.95 -16.49
C ILE A 441 -4.61 5.81 -17.20
N ASN A 442 -4.81 5.57 -18.49
CA ASN A 442 -5.81 6.25 -19.31
C ASN A 442 -6.82 5.25 -19.88
N ALA A 443 -7.99 5.14 -19.25
CA ALA A 443 -9.07 4.23 -19.61
C ALA A 443 -10.18 4.96 -20.37
N THR A 444 -10.16 4.88 -21.70
CA THR A 444 -11.09 5.61 -22.57
C THR A 444 -12.46 4.96 -22.76
N GLY A 445 -12.63 3.69 -22.35
CA GLY A 445 -13.88 2.94 -22.52
C GLY A 445 -14.45 2.28 -21.25
N GLY A 446 -13.89 2.55 -20.08
CA GLY A 446 -14.41 2.08 -18.80
C GLY A 446 -13.77 2.75 -17.60
N ASP A 447 -13.70 2.00 -16.49
CA ASP A 447 -13.09 2.41 -15.23
C ASP A 447 -11.55 2.43 -15.35
N GLY A 448 -10.91 3.31 -14.58
CA GLY A 448 -9.45 3.41 -14.53
C GLY A 448 -8.85 2.15 -13.91
N MET A 449 -9.28 1.84 -12.69
CA MET A 449 -8.96 0.60 -12.00
C MET A 449 -10.23 -0.08 -11.52
N PHE A 450 -10.36 -1.38 -11.77
CA PHE A 450 -11.50 -2.19 -11.33
C PHE A 450 -11.01 -3.35 -10.47
N PHE A 451 -11.65 -3.55 -9.33
CA PHE A 451 -11.33 -4.57 -8.34
C PHE A 451 -12.60 -5.33 -7.99
N ASP A 452 -12.56 -6.66 -8.07
CA ASP A 452 -13.68 -7.56 -7.71
C ASP A 452 -13.14 -8.70 -6.83
N GLU A 453 -13.66 -8.80 -5.59
CA GLU A 453 -13.27 -9.83 -4.60
C GLU A 453 -11.72 -9.97 -4.41
N VAL A 454 -11.03 -8.92 -3.94
CA VAL A 454 -9.54 -8.87 -3.91
C VAL A 454 -8.88 -9.65 -2.75
N LEU A 455 -9.41 -9.59 -1.53
CA LEU A 455 -8.80 -10.22 -0.34
C LEU A 455 -9.82 -11.16 0.32
N ASN A 456 -9.98 -12.35 -0.24
CA ASN A 456 -11.06 -13.26 0.13
C ASN A 456 -10.54 -14.53 0.80
N TYR A 457 -11.07 -14.85 1.99
CA TYR A 457 -10.74 -16.04 2.80
C TYR A 457 -9.27 -16.13 3.22
N VAL A 458 -8.70 -15.02 3.68
CA VAL A 458 -7.28 -14.95 4.07
C VAL A 458 -7.12 -15.23 5.56
N GLY A 459 -6.17 -16.10 5.93
CA GLY A 459 -5.92 -16.45 7.33
C GLY A 459 -7.13 -17.08 8.03
N ARG A 460 -7.93 -17.86 7.30
CA ARG A 460 -9.27 -18.26 7.72
C ARG A 460 -9.23 -19.29 8.87
N THR A 461 -9.07 -20.56 8.55
CA THR A 461 -9.14 -21.64 9.55
C THR A 461 -7.75 -21.86 10.16
N MET A 462 -7.53 -21.41 11.38
CA MET A 462 -6.19 -21.49 12.01
C MET A 462 -6.23 -22.04 13.43
N SER A 463 -5.29 -22.93 13.78
CA SER A 463 -5.16 -23.46 15.15
C SER A 463 -3.72 -23.89 15.51
N GLY A 464 -3.49 -24.26 16.76
CA GLY A 464 -2.16 -24.40 17.34
C GLY A 464 -1.44 -23.05 17.49
N ASN A 465 -0.13 -23.04 17.28
CA ASN A 465 0.74 -21.85 17.23
C ASN A 465 1.03 -21.43 15.77
N SER A 466 0.06 -21.56 14.86
CA SER A 466 0.24 -21.15 13.46
C SER A 466 0.22 -19.62 13.32
N THR A 467 0.97 -19.09 12.34
CA THR A 467 1.10 -17.64 12.13
C THR A 467 1.00 -17.29 10.65
N ALA A 468 0.19 -16.30 10.32
CA ALA A 468 0.11 -15.72 8.98
C ALA A 468 0.34 -14.20 9.06
N THR A 469 1.33 -13.70 8.33
CA THR A 469 1.67 -12.28 8.27
C THR A 469 1.58 -11.80 6.82
N PHE A 470 0.88 -10.69 6.61
CA PHE A 470 0.67 -10.04 5.32
C PHE A 470 1.21 -8.61 5.38
N GLY A 471 1.94 -8.20 4.34
CA GLY A 471 2.38 -6.82 4.17
C GLY A 471 1.23 -5.85 3.86
N HIS A 472 1.59 -4.64 3.47
CA HIS A 472 0.67 -3.57 3.09
C HIS A 472 0.00 -3.87 1.74
N PHE A 473 -1.21 -3.34 1.56
CA PHE A 473 -1.86 -3.23 0.25
C PHE A 473 -1.89 -1.75 -0.13
N GLN A 474 -1.19 -1.37 -1.20
CA GLN A 474 -0.90 0.02 -1.52
C GLN A 474 -1.30 0.38 -2.96
N ILE A 475 -1.99 1.50 -3.13
CA ILE A 475 -2.26 2.12 -4.42
C ILE A 475 -1.81 3.57 -4.33
N ASN A 476 -0.56 3.84 -4.69
CA ASN A 476 0.07 5.13 -4.40
C ASN A 476 0.60 5.84 -5.64
N ASP A 477 0.60 7.17 -5.64
CA ASP A 477 1.24 8.00 -6.68
C ASP A 477 0.71 7.78 -8.13
N ASN A 478 -0.47 7.21 -8.33
CA ASN A 478 -0.98 6.92 -9.68
C ASN A 478 -1.70 8.14 -10.30
N ASP A 479 -1.54 8.34 -11.61
CA ASP A 479 -2.31 9.31 -12.42
C ASP A 479 -3.35 8.54 -13.25
N ILE A 480 -4.62 8.67 -12.89
CA ILE A 480 -5.72 7.87 -13.42
C ILE A 480 -6.72 8.77 -14.12
N THR A 481 -6.87 8.59 -15.43
CA THR A 481 -7.96 9.19 -16.22
C THR A 481 -8.91 8.10 -16.69
N ALA A 482 -10.20 8.25 -16.36
CA ALA A 482 -11.22 7.25 -16.67
C ALA A 482 -12.48 7.86 -17.31
N SER A 483 -13.04 7.13 -18.30
CA SER A 483 -14.36 7.44 -18.85
C SER A 483 -15.52 6.98 -17.95
N GLY A 484 -15.27 6.02 -17.07
CA GLY A 484 -16.18 5.51 -16.04
C GLY A 484 -15.80 6.01 -14.64
N ILE A 485 -15.73 5.08 -13.68
CA ILE A 485 -15.26 5.32 -12.31
C ILE A 485 -13.73 5.38 -12.30
N GLY A 486 -13.13 6.24 -11.48
CA GLY A 486 -11.67 6.32 -11.34
C GLY A 486 -11.08 5.03 -10.78
N MET A 487 -11.43 4.71 -9.53
CA MET A 487 -11.13 3.43 -8.87
C MET A 487 -12.41 2.77 -8.37
N ASN A 488 -12.70 1.55 -8.85
CA ASN A 488 -13.91 0.82 -8.56
C ASN A 488 -13.61 -0.47 -7.79
N PHE A 489 -13.92 -0.49 -6.49
CA PHE A 489 -13.88 -1.66 -5.62
C PHE A 489 -15.27 -2.28 -5.53
N SER A 490 -15.60 -3.09 -6.53
CA SER A 490 -16.87 -3.78 -6.68
C SER A 490 -16.93 -5.05 -5.81
N ASP A 491 -18.00 -5.17 -5.02
CA ASP A 491 -18.37 -6.36 -4.21
C ASP A 491 -17.25 -6.97 -3.34
N ARG A 492 -17.21 -6.56 -2.06
CA ARG A 492 -16.40 -7.21 -1.00
C ARG A 492 -14.92 -7.17 -1.31
N PHE A 493 -14.30 -6.01 -1.09
CA PHE A 493 -12.85 -5.85 -1.17
C PHE A 493 -12.13 -6.88 -0.28
N ALA A 494 -12.56 -7.00 0.98
CA ALA A 494 -12.09 -8.00 1.93
C ALA A 494 -13.23 -8.83 2.51
N TYR A 495 -13.12 -10.16 2.44
CA TYR A 495 -14.16 -11.09 2.89
C TYR A 495 -13.58 -12.24 3.71
N GLN A 496 -14.12 -12.50 4.91
CA GLN A 496 -13.73 -13.61 5.78
C GLN A 496 -12.23 -13.63 6.11
N LEU A 497 -11.68 -12.48 6.51
CA LEU A 497 -10.32 -12.37 7.01
C LEU A 497 -10.26 -12.86 8.46
N ALA A 498 -9.27 -13.69 8.81
CA ALA A 498 -9.08 -14.16 10.18
C ALA A 498 -10.34 -14.80 10.80
N ARG A 499 -10.96 -15.75 10.09
CA ARG A 499 -12.26 -16.35 10.47
C ARG A 499 -12.15 -17.83 10.77
N TYR A 500 -12.53 -18.27 11.97
CA TYR A 500 -12.31 -19.63 12.52
C TYR A 500 -10.90 -19.85 13.07
N MET A 501 -10.52 -19.04 14.06
CA MET A 501 -9.21 -19.12 14.73
C MET A 501 -9.34 -19.69 16.15
N ASP A 502 -8.38 -20.52 16.57
CA ASP A 502 -8.36 -21.13 17.92
C ASP A 502 -6.93 -21.26 18.46
N ASP A 503 -6.79 -21.78 19.69
CA ASP A 503 -5.53 -22.04 20.39
C ASP A 503 -4.63 -20.80 20.57
N PHE A 504 -3.50 -20.69 19.88
CA PHE A 504 -2.55 -19.58 19.93
C PHE A 504 -2.26 -19.04 18.51
N SER A 505 -3.20 -19.26 17.58
CA SER A 505 -3.02 -18.89 16.18
C SER A 505 -3.05 -17.38 15.99
N GLN A 506 -2.27 -16.88 15.04
CA GLN A 506 -2.05 -15.44 14.84
C GLN A 506 -2.18 -15.04 13.38
N VAL A 507 -2.90 -13.94 13.14
CA VAL A 507 -2.99 -13.28 11.83
C VAL A 507 -2.61 -11.81 12.00
N GLN A 508 -1.71 -11.32 11.15
CA GLN A 508 -1.31 -9.92 11.12
C GLN A 508 -1.38 -9.40 9.67
N PHE A 509 -2.10 -8.31 9.46
CA PHE A 509 -2.14 -7.57 8.20
C PHE A 509 -1.49 -6.19 8.37
N GLY A 510 -0.74 -5.77 7.36
CA GLY A 510 -0.30 -4.38 7.22
C GLY A 510 -1.46 -3.45 6.89
N ASP A 511 -1.11 -2.23 6.50
CA ASP A 511 -2.07 -1.18 6.19
C ASP A 511 -2.67 -1.35 4.79
N ILE A 512 -3.87 -0.81 4.58
CA ILE A 512 -4.50 -0.63 3.27
C ILE A 512 -4.43 0.86 2.95
N GLU A 513 -3.69 1.23 1.92
CA GLU A 513 -3.34 2.62 1.62
C GLU A 513 -3.75 2.98 0.18
N VAL A 514 -4.43 4.13 0.04
CA VAL A 514 -4.64 4.84 -1.22
C VAL A 514 -4.10 6.25 -1.05
N ASP A 515 -2.84 6.47 -1.41
CA ASP A 515 -2.11 7.71 -1.12
C ASP A 515 -1.63 8.46 -2.37
N ASN A 516 -1.76 9.78 -2.37
CA ASN A 516 -1.16 10.67 -3.37
C ASN A 516 -1.53 10.35 -4.84
N ASN A 517 -2.74 9.85 -5.10
CA ASN A 517 -3.21 9.59 -6.46
C ASN A 517 -3.90 10.81 -7.07
N ILE A 518 -3.74 11.00 -8.37
CA ILE A 518 -4.52 11.95 -9.18
C ILE A 518 -5.59 11.14 -9.93
N ILE A 519 -6.86 11.44 -9.71
CA ILE A 519 -7.98 10.67 -10.24
C ILE A 519 -8.95 11.59 -10.99
N HIS A 520 -9.09 11.39 -12.29
CA HIS A 520 -10.01 12.12 -13.17
C HIS A 520 -11.07 11.19 -13.76
N ALA A 521 -12.22 11.09 -13.10
CA ALA A 521 -13.36 10.26 -13.50
C ALA A 521 -14.43 11.07 -14.24
N THR A 522 -14.47 10.96 -15.57
CA THR A 522 -15.32 11.81 -16.43
C THR A 522 -16.76 11.33 -16.60
N GLY A 523 -17.07 10.08 -16.24
CA GLY A 523 -18.41 9.49 -16.38
C GLY A 523 -18.93 8.72 -15.17
N GLY A 524 -18.23 8.74 -14.04
CA GLY A 524 -18.63 8.08 -12.80
C GLY A 524 -18.07 8.74 -11.54
N ASP A 525 -18.07 7.96 -10.46
CA ASP A 525 -17.50 8.33 -9.17
C ASP A 525 -15.96 8.39 -9.23
N GLY A 526 -15.34 9.15 -8.34
CA GLY A 526 -13.88 9.20 -8.24
C GLY A 526 -13.34 7.88 -7.70
N ILE A 527 -13.69 7.59 -6.45
CA ILE A 527 -13.42 6.30 -5.78
C ILE A 527 -14.75 5.70 -5.34
N PHE A 528 -14.99 4.44 -5.71
CA PHE A 528 -16.19 3.71 -5.35
C PHE A 528 -15.85 2.43 -4.60
N PHE A 529 -16.51 2.21 -3.47
CA PHE A 529 -16.44 1.01 -2.68
C PHE A 529 -17.84 0.43 -2.45
N HIS A 530 -17.99 -0.86 -2.72
CA HIS A 530 -19.19 -1.62 -2.40
C HIS A 530 -18.85 -2.78 -1.46
N ARG A 531 -19.24 -2.65 -0.18
CA ARG A 531 -18.89 -3.58 0.91
C ARG A 531 -17.37 -3.69 1.09
N VAL A 532 -16.75 -2.87 1.94
CA VAL A 532 -15.28 -2.88 2.04
C VAL A 532 -14.79 -4.10 2.82
N LEU A 533 -15.18 -4.20 4.10
CA LEU A 533 -14.75 -5.25 5.01
C LEU A 533 -15.96 -6.11 5.38
N TYR A 534 -15.87 -7.43 5.22
CA TYR A 534 -17.00 -8.32 5.47
C TYR A 534 -16.57 -9.60 6.20
N ASP A 535 -17.10 -9.86 7.39
CA ASP A 535 -16.76 -10.95 8.31
C ASP A 535 -15.26 -10.98 8.69
N VAL A 536 -14.77 -9.95 9.37
CA VAL A 536 -13.35 -9.85 9.77
C VAL A 536 -13.17 -10.19 11.25
N GLY A 537 -12.26 -11.11 11.56
CA GLY A 537 -11.98 -11.51 12.95
C GLY A 537 -13.14 -12.25 13.62
N ARG A 538 -13.79 -13.19 12.91
CA ARG A 538 -15.04 -13.83 13.36
C ARG A 538 -14.86 -15.29 13.75
N THR A 539 -15.59 -15.74 14.77
CA THR A 539 -15.55 -17.12 15.28
C THR A 539 -14.13 -17.45 15.78
N MET A 540 -13.72 -16.79 16.85
CA MET A 540 -12.36 -16.91 17.42
C MET A 540 -12.41 -17.38 18.88
N SER A 541 -11.55 -18.32 19.26
CA SER A 541 -11.45 -18.85 20.63
C SER A 541 -10.00 -19.05 21.07
N GLY A 542 -9.78 -19.57 22.29
CA GLY A 542 -8.46 -19.73 22.88
C GLY A 542 -7.77 -18.39 23.14
N ASN A 543 -6.47 -18.32 22.88
CA ASN A 543 -5.63 -17.11 22.88
C ASN A 543 -5.28 -16.68 21.44
N SER A 544 -6.18 -16.91 20.48
CA SER A 544 -5.96 -16.51 19.09
C SER A 544 -5.98 -14.99 18.94
N THR A 545 -5.20 -14.45 17.98
CA THR A 545 -5.07 -13.00 17.78
C THR A 545 -5.14 -12.62 16.31
N ALA A 546 -5.97 -11.64 15.97
CA ALA A 546 -5.99 -11.01 14.66
C ALA A 546 -5.67 -9.51 14.81
N THR A 547 -4.68 -9.02 14.07
CA THR A 547 -4.30 -7.61 14.03
C THR A 547 -4.33 -7.11 12.60
N PHE A 548 -5.01 -5.99 12.38
CA PHE A 548 -5.12 -5.32 11.09
C PHE A 548 -4.54 -3.93 11.22
N GLY A 549 -3.77 -3.52 10.22
CA GLY A 549 -3.25 -2.16 10.10
C GLY A 549 -4.34 -1.12 9.90
N HIS A 550 -3.91 0.08 9.54
CA HIS A 550 -4.73 1.22 9.22
C HIS A 550 -5.40 1.06 7.85
N PHE A 551 -6.56 1.69 7.66
CA PHE A 551 -7.18 1.89 6.36
C PHE A 551 -7.12 3.38 6.02
N GLN A 552 -6.33 3.75 5.02
CA GLN A 552 -5.92 5.13 4.78
C GLN A 552 -6.23 5.55 3.33
N ILE A 553 -6.93 6.67 3.18
CA ILE A 553 -7.15 7.34 1.88
C ILE A 553 -6.68 8.77 2.02
N ASN A 554 -5.44 9.02 1.62
CA ASN A 554 -4.73 10.24 1.98
C ASN A 554 -4.19 10.98 0.75
N ASN A 555 -4.15 12.31 0.82
CA ASN A 555 -3.46 13.17 -0.15
C ASN A 555 -3.89 13.01 -1.62
N ASN A 556 -5.09 12.48 -1.92
CA ASN A 556 -5.52 12.26 -3.30
C ASN A 556 -6.16 13.53 -3.90
N ASP A 557 -5.93 13.78 -5.20
CA ASP A 557 -6.62 14.80 -6.00
C ASP A 557 -7.67 14.15 -6.90
N ILE A 558 -8.94 14.32 -6.56
CA ILE A 558 -10.07 13.61 -7.15
C ILE A 558 -10.98 14.60 -7.86
N THR A 559 -11.14 14.42 -9.16
CA THR A 559 -12.17 15.10 -9.95
C THR A 559 -13.15 14.07 -10.50
N ALA A 560 -14.43 14.21 -10.15
CA ALA A 560 -15.47 13.23 -10.50
C ALA A 560 -16.73 13.88 -11.08
N SER A 561 -17.28 13.26 -12.13
CA SER A 561 -18.61 13.62 -12.63
C SER A 561 -19.75 13.09 -11.73
N GLY A 562 -19.49 12.04 -10.95
CA GLY A 562 -20.40 11.49 -9.93
C GLY A 562 -20.09 11.99 -8.53
N ILE A 563 -20.10 11.08 -7.56
CA ILE A 563 -19.66 11.30 -6.18
C ILE A 563 -18.12 11.25 -6.12
N GLY A 564 -17.49 12.09 -5.29
CA GLY A 564 -16.04 12.10 -5.13
C GLY A 564 -15.53 10.77 -4.56
N MET A 565 -15.98 10.43 -3.35
CA MET A 565 -15.75 9.12 -2.73
C MET A 565 -17.07 8.51 -2.26
N ASN A 566 -17.37 7.30 -2.71
CA ASN A 566 -18.65 6.64 -2.46
C ASN A 566 -18.44 5.27 -1.80
N PHE A 567 -18.81 5.15 -0.53
CA PHE A 567 -18.83 3.92 0.25
C PHE A 567 -20.27 3.47 0.44
N THR A 568 -20.72 2.57 -0.45
CA THR A 568 -22.10 2.10 -0.48
C THR A 568 -22.27 0.79 0.28
N GLU A 569 -23.45 0.67 0.89
CA GLU A 569 -23.98 -0.48 1.64
C GLU A 569 -23.33 -0.73 2.99
N TYR A 570 -22.04 -1.07 3.06
CA TYR A 570 -21.31 -1.21 4.33
C TYR A 570 -19.85 -0.85 4.13
N PHE A 571 -19.29 -0.01 5.00
CA PHE A 571 -17.83 0.06 5.08
C PHE A 571 -17.33 -1.21 5.78
N ALA A 572 -17.83 -1.54 6.96
CA ALA A 572 -17.56 -2.81 7.61
C ALA A 572 -18.84 -3.56 8.01
N TYR A 573 -18.92 -4.84 7.64
CA TYR A 573 -19.99 -5.76 7.97
C TYR A 573 -19.46 -6.92 8.81
N VAL A 574 -19.87 -7.00 10.07
CA VAL A 574 -19.41 -7.92 11.12
C VAL A 574 -17.90 -7.84 11.35
N LEU A 575 -17.52 -7.13 12.39
CA LEU A 575 -16.14 -7.06 12.88
C LEU A 575 -16.07 -7.67 14.28
N ALA A 576 -15.13 -8.58 14.52
CA ALA A 576 -14.91 -9.20 15.83
C ALA A 576 -16.16 -9.92 16.40
N GLY A 577 -16.80 -10.75 15.58
CA GLY A 577 -18.02 -11.49 15.98
C GLY A 577 -17.75 -12.93 16.46
N ASP A 578 -18.66 -13.49 17.26
CA ASP A 578 -18.61 -14.87 17.76
C ASP A 578 -17.28 -15.20 18.48
N MET A 579 -16.84 -14.37 19.43
CA MET A 579 -15.54 -14.53 20.11
C MET A 579 -15.68 -15.12 21.52
N ASP A 580 -14.73 -15.95 21.95
CA ASP A 580 -14.72 -16.58 23.29
C ASP A 580 -13.29 -16.64 23.89
N ASP A 581 -13.18 -17.14 25.13
CA ASP A 581 -11.95 -17.37 25.89
C ASP A 581 -11.08 -16.11 26.10
N SER A 582 -10.03 -15.92 25.32
CA SER A 582 -9.10 -14.77 25.40
C SER A 582 -8.68 -14.34 24.00
N ALA A 583 -9.54 -14.62 23.00
CA ALA A 583 -9.34 -14.21 21.62
C ALA A 583 -9.32 -12.68 21.52
N THR A 584 -8.43 -12.15 20.68
CA THR A 584 -8.25 -10.70 20.52
C THR A 584 -8.31 -10.30 19.05
N VAL A 585 -9.10 -9.27 18.75
CA VAL A 585 -9.10 -8.58 17.45
C VAL A 585 -8.70 -7.13 17.69
N HIS A 586 -7.72 -6.66 16.93
CA HIS A 586 -7.31 -5.25 16.90
C HIS A 586 -7.33 -4.76 15.45
N PHE A 587 -8.12 -3.73 15.18
CA PHE A 587 -8.18 -3.04 13.90
C PHE A 587 -7.62 -1.62 14.09
N GLY A 588 -6.75 -1.20 13.18
CA GLY A 588 -6.13 0.12 13.18
C GLY A 588 -7.12 1.26 12.94
N GLU A 589 -6.60 2.43 12.60
CA GLU A 589 -7.42 3.63 12.33
C GLU A 589 -7.99 3.60 10.91
N ILE A 590 -9.14 4.23 10.71
CA ILE A 590 -9.71 4.54 9.40
C ILE A 590 -9.51 6.05 9.19
N GLU A 591 -8.74 6.40 8.17
CA GLU A 591 -8.28 7.77 7.95
C GLU A 591 -8.59 8.21 6.52
N VAL A 592 -9.25 9.36 6.38
CA VAL A 592 -9.47 10.04 5.10
C VAL A 592 -8.93 11.46 5.22
N ASN A 593 -7.64 11.64 4.89
CA ASN A 593 -6.92 12.87 5.23
C ASN A 593 -6.41 13.63 4.00
N ASN A 594 -6.50 14.96 4.05
CA ASN A 594 -5.86 15.88 3.11
C ASN A 594 -6.19 15.64 1.63
N ASN A 595 -7.36 15.08 1.31
CA ASN A 595 -7.79 14.88 -0.07
C ASN A 595 -8.37 16.18 -0.65
N ILE A 596 -8.11 16.42 -1.92
CA ILE A 596 -8.76 17.45 -2.72
C ILE A 596 -9.84 16.77 -3.55
N ILE A 597 -11.11 17.16 -3.38
CA ILE A 597 -12.25 16.53 -4.04
C ILE A 597 -13.05 17.59 -4.78
N ASN A 598 -13.26 17.37 -6.08
CA ASN A 598 -14.12 18.18 -6.94
C ASN A 598 -15.13 17.26 -7.64
N ALA A 599 -16.34 17.19 -7.09
CA ALA A 599 -17.39 16.28 -7.53
C ALA A 599 -18.64 17.05 -7.97
N THR A 600 -19.33 16.57 -9.01
CA THR A 600 -20.65 17.16 -9.39
C THR A 600 -21.82 16.57 -8.60
N GLY A 601 -21.64 15.41 -7.98
CA GLY A 601 -22.50 14.84 -6.94
C GLY A 601 -22.03 15.23 -5.54
N ASP A 602 -22.19 14.32 -4.58
CA ASP A 602 -21.69 14.50 -3.21
C ASP A 602 -20.16 14.44 -3.17
N GLY A 603 -19.54 15.10 -2.20
CA GLY A 603 -18.10 15.04 -2.00
C GLY A 603 -17.69 13.66 -1.49
N MET A 604 -18.20 13.30 -0.31
CA MET A 604 -18.02 11.98 0.29
C MET A 604 -19.35 11.42 0.77
N TYR A 605 -19.60 10.15 0.47
CA TYR A 605 -20.80 9.44 0.89
C TYR A 605 -20.42 8.14 1.60
N PHE A 606 -20.83 7.99 2.85
CA PHE A 606 -20.65 6.77 3.63
C PHE A 606 -21.99 6.22 4.09
N SER A 607 -22.25 4.95 3.75
CA SER A 607 -23.44 4.21 4.19
C SER A 607 -23.05 3.05 5.09
N ASN A 608 -23.67 2.96 6.27
CA ASN A 608 -23.44 1.94 7.30
C ASN A 608 -21.94 1.73 7.57
N VAL A 609 -21.32 2.71 8.24
CA VAL A 609 -19.86 2.73 8.42
C VAL A 609 -19.39 1.50 9.20
N LEU A 610 -19.99 1.25 10.36
CA LEU A 610 -19.70 0.09 11.18
C LEU A 610 -21.00 -0.68 11.43
N TYR A 611 -21.05 -1.93 10.96
CA TYR A 611 -22.20 -2.80 11.10
C TYR A 611 -21.84 -4.10 11.85
N ASP A 612 -22.55 -4.39 12.94
CA ASP A 612 -22.38 -5.57 13.82
C ASP A 612 -20.96 -5.71 14.39
N VAL A 613 -20.53 -4.73 15.18
CA VAL A 613 -19.23 -4.78 15.87
C VAL A 613 -19.34 -5.52 17.19
N GLY A 614 -18.49 -6.53 17.43
CA GLY A 614 -18.47 -7.24 18.71
C GLY A 614 -19.69 -8.13 18.97
N ASP A 615 -20.30 -8.67 17.92
CA ASP A 615 -21.43 -9.59 18.04
C ASP A 615 -21.05 -10.87 18.81
N GLN A 616 -21.86 -11.30 19.79
CA GLN A 616 -21.68 -12.55 20.55
C GLN A 616 -20.27 -12.80 21.10
N MET A 617 -19.86 -11.99 22.08
CA MET A 617 -18.54 -12.07 22.73
C MET A 617 -18.62 -12.57 24.19
N TYR A 618 -17.84 -13.60 24.52
CA TYR A 618 -17.80 -14.31 25.81
C TYR A 618 -16.39 -14.38 26.41
N GLY A 619 -16.26 -14.89 27.63
CA GLY A 619 -14.97 -15.08 28.29
C GLY A 619 -14.24 -13.77 28.62
N ASN A 620 -12.97 -13.67 28.24
CA ASN A 620 -12.11 -12.47 28.31
C ASN A 620 -11.75 -11.97 26.90
N SER A 621 -12.59 -12.27 25.89
CA SER A 621 -12.36 -11.83 24.51
C SER A 621 -12.36 -10.31 24.40
N THR A 622 -11.54 -9.77 23.50
CA THR A 622 -11.32 -8.33 23.36
C THR A 622 -11.34 -7.90 21.90
N ALA A 623 -12.11 -6.86 21.58
CA ALA A 623 -12.14 -6.22 20.28
C ALA A 623 -11.79 -4.73 20.42
N ILE A 624 -10.77 -4.28 19.70
CA ILE A 624 -10.32 -2.88 19.69
C ILE A 624 -10.38 -2.37 18.26
N PHE A 625 -11.08 -1.26 18.07
CA PHE A 625 -11.19 -0.54 16.81
C PHE A 625 -10.60 0.84 17.00
N GLY A 626 -9.68 1.21 16.12
CA GLY A 626 -9.07 2.53 16.09
C GLY A 626 -10.09 3.65 15.81
N HIS A 627 -9.54 4.85 15.63
CA HIS A 627 -10.32 6.03 15.34
C HIS A 627 -10.89 6.00 13.91
N PHE A 628 -12.03 6.65 13.69
CA PHE A 628 -12.52 6.99 12.35
C PHE A 628 -12.37 8.49 12.14
N GLN A 629 -11.56 8.89 11.16
CA GLN A 629 -11.09 10.25 11.01
C GLN A 629 -11.26 10.74 9.56
N ILE A 630 -11.88 11.91 9.41
CA ILE A 630 -11.95 12.66 8.15
C ILE A 630 -11.33 14.04 8.41
N ASN A 631 -10.05 14.22 8.06
CA ASN A 631 -9.30 15.41 8.45
C ASN A 631 -8.71 16.19 7.27
N GLY A 632 -8.80 17.52 7.31
CA GLY A 632 -8.02 18.38 6.41
C GLY A 632 -8.40 18.31 4.92
N ASN A 633 -9.56 17.74 4.58
CA ASN A 633 -9.98 17.60 3.19
C ASN A 633 -10.52 18.91 2.62
N LEU A 634 -10.25 19.17 1.35
CA LEU A 634 -10.82 20.28 0.58
C LEU A 634 -11.87 19.72 -0.39
N ILE A 635 -13.14 20.02 -0.14
CA ILE A 635 -14.27 19.43 -0.84
C ILE A 635 -15.07 20.51 -1.57
N ILE A 636 -15.20 20.35 -2.88
CA ILE A 636 -16.13 21.07 -3.75
C ILE A 636 -17.14 20.07 -4.28
N ALA A 637 -18.39 20.18 -3.85
CA ALA A 637 -19.45 19.24 -4.18
C ALA A 637 -20.64 19.92 -4.87
N GLY A 638 -21.23 19.24 -5.84
CA GLY A 638 -22.50 19.66 -6.44
C GLY A 638 -23.71 19.28 -5.59
N GLY A 639 -23.60 18.23 -4.78
CA GLY A 639 -24.56 17.77 -3.76
C GLY A 639 -24.10 18.10 -2.35
N ASP A 640 -24.19 17.13 -1.43
CA ASP A 640 -23.72 17.25 -0.05
C ASP A 640 -22.18 17.20 0.03
N GLY A 641 -21.57 17.87 1.00
CA GLY A 641 -20.13 17.84 1.20
C GLY A 641 -19.68 16.48 1.74
N ILE A 642 -20.10 16.16 2.97
CA ILE A 642 -19.87 14.87 3.62
C ILE A 642 -21.21 14.33 4.11
N TYR A 643 -21.58 13.14 3.65
CA TYR A 643 -22.78 12.44 4.08
C TYR A 643 -22.40 11.16 4.83
N LEU A 644 -22.77 11.09 6.12
CA LEU A 644 -22.54 9.95 7.00
C LEU A 644 -23.87 9.33 7.41
N GLN A 645 -24.19 8.18 6.85
CA GLN A 645 -25.37 7.41 7.23
C GLN A 645 -24.98 6.25 8.15
N ASN A 646 -25.73 6.10 9.25
CA ASN A 646 -25.63 4.99 10.19
C ASN A 646 -24.16 4.72 10.58
N MET A 647 -23.54 5.70 11.25
CA MET A 647 -22.14 5.58 11.68
C MET A 647 -21.89 4.33 12.53
N TYR A 648 -22.91 3.95 13.30
CA TYR A 648 -23.02 2.69 14.02
C TYR A 648 -24.44 2.17 13.78
N GLY A 649 -24.60 1.01 13.14
CA GLY A 649 -25.91 0.44 12.87
C GLY A 649 -25.87 -1.08 12.78
N GLY A 650 -26.96 -1.75 13.14
CA GLY A 650 -27.03 -3.22 13.18
C GLY A 650 -27.49 -3.71 14.56
N ASN A 651 -27.52 -5.03 14.75
CA ASN A 651 -27.76 -5.62 16.08
C ASN A 651 -26.45 -5.53 16.90
N ASP A 652 -25.88 -4.34 17.03
CA ASP A 652 -24.56 -4.13 17.59
C ASP A 652 -24.47 -4.71 19.00
N CYS A 653 -23.70 -5.80 19.10
CA CYS A 653 -23.51 -6.67 20.27
C CYS A 653 -24.77 -7.42 20.74
N ASP A 654 -25.37 -8.29 19.92
CA ASP A 654 -26.52 -9.15 20.31
C ASP A 654 -26.28 -9.95 21.62
N ALA A 655 -25.02 -10.13 22.06
CA ALA A 655 -24.66 -10.48 23.44
C ALA A 655 -23.17 -10.19 23.77
N LEU A 656 -22.91 -9.30 24.74
CA LEU A 656 -21.63 -9.17 25.44
C LEU A 656 -21.76 -9.79 26.84
N ASN A 657 -20.94 -10.78 27.19
CA ASN A 657 -21.03 -11.48 28.48
C ASN A 657 -19.67 -11.69 29.16
N ASP A 658 -19.71 -12.21 30.39
CA ASP A 658 -18.52 -12.50 31.20
C ASP A 658 -17.59 -11.29 31.39
N ASN A 659 -16.35 -11.32 30.93
CA ASN A 659 -15.40 -10.19 30.99
C ASN A 659 -15.00 -9.71 29.57
N SER A 660 -15.85 -9.94 28.56
CA SER A 660 -15.56 -9.51 27.21
C SER A 660 -15.59 -7.99 27.07
N SER A 661 -14.79 -7.45 26.14
CA SER A 661 -14.68 -6.00 25.97
C SER A 661 -14.61 -5.57 24.51
N VAL A 662 -15.33 -4.49 24.20
CA VAL A 662 -15.29 -3.79 22.91
C VAL A 662 -14.90 -2.34 23.16
N VAL A 663 -13.87 -1.88 22.46
CA VAL A 663 -13.42 -0.48 22.46
C VAL A 663 -13.48 0.04 21.04
N ILE A 664 -14.28 1.07 20.82
CA ILE A 664 -14.38 1.80 19.56
C ILE A 664 -13.77 3.18 19.80
N GLY A 665 -12.79 3.55 18.98
CA GLY A 665 -12.15 4.86 19.03
C GLY A 665 -13.09 6.03 18.74
N ASP A 666 -12.53 7.23 18.82
CA ASP A 666 -13.23 8.47 18.46
C ASP A 666 -13.66 8.49 16.98
N VAL A 667 -14.78 9.17 16.71
CA VAL A 667 -15.13 9.63 15.36
C VAL A 667 -14.87 11.12 15.26
N GLN A 668 -14.07 11.50 14.28
CA GLN A 668 -13.56 12.86 14.14
C GLN A 668 -13.72 13.34 12.70
N VAL A 669 -14.40 14.47 12.52
CA VAL A 669 -14.48 15.17 11.23
C VAL A 669 -13.94 16.57 11.45
N ASN A 670 -12.65 16.76 11.17
CA ASN A 670 -11.92 17.95 11.60
C ASN A 670 -11.24 18.71 10.47
N ASN A 671 -11.19 20.03 10.59
CA ASN A 671 -10.39 20.90 9.72
C ASN A 671 -10.71 20.76 8.22
N ASN A 672 -11.93 20.35 7.84
CA ASN A 672 -12.31 20.21 6.44
C ASN A 672 -12.80 21.54 5.87
N GLY A 673 -12.38 21.88 4.66
CA GLY A 673 -12.90 22.99 3.89
C GLY A 673 -13.96 22.51 2.90
N ILE A 674 -15.22 22.88 3.09
CA ILE A 674 -16.36 22.34 2.34
C ILE A 674 -17.10 23.49 1.64
N THR A 675 -17.20 23.40 0.31
CA THR A 675 -18.11 24.22 -0.50
C THR A 675 -19.05 23.31 -1.28
N CYS A 676 -20.34 23.39 -1.00
CA CYS A 676 -21.33 22.47 -1.56
C CYS A 676 -22.61 23.20 -1.99
N ASN A 677 -23.50 22.55 -2.76
CA ASN A 677 -24.86 23.09 -3.01
C ASN A 677 -25.96 22.37 -2.19
N GLY A 678 -25.65 21.20 -1.64
CA GLY A 678 -26.43 20.51 -0.62
C GLY A 678 -25.96 20.85 0.79
N SER A 679 -26.09 19.93 1.72
CA SER A 679 -25.65 20.06 3.10
C SER A 679 -24.13 19.97 3.23
N GLY A 680 -23.50 20.73 4.12
CA GLY A 680 -22.06 20.69 4.35
C GLY A 680 -21.63 19.36 4.95
N ILE A 681 -22.09 19.10 6.17
CA ILE A 681 -21.95 17.80 6.84
C ILE A 681 -23.34 17.31 7.22
N TYR A 682 -23.71 16.14 6.73
CA TYR A 682 -25.01 15.53 7.01
C TYR A 682 -24.81 14.18 7.70
N VAL A 683 -25.16 14.13 8.98
CA VAL A 683 -25.07 12.91 9.78
C VAL A 683 -26.48 12.41 10.07
N ASN A 684 -26.77 11.20 9.61
CA ASN A 684 -28.08 10.60 9.76
C ASN A 684 -28.00 9.17 10.28
N ASN A 685 -28.43 8.97 11.52
CA ASN A 685 -28.60 7.67 12.13
C ASN A 685 -30.09 7.36 12.35
N SER A 686 -30.81 7.14 11.24
CA SER A 686 -32.27 6.98 11.20
C SER A 686 -32.80 5.54 11.28
N ASP A 687 -31.92 4.54 11.22
CA ASP A 687 -32.38 3.15 11.21
C ASP A 687 -32.92 2.71 12.59
N TRP A 688 -33.98 1.90 12.53
CA TRP A 688 -34.71 1.40 13.72
C TRP A 688 -33.93 0.35 14.53
N ASP A 689 -32.75 -0.05 14.05
CA ASP A 689 -31.80 -0.95 14.69
C ASP A 689 -30.61 -0.15 15.28
N ALA A 690 -30.92 0.94 15.99
CA ALA A 690 -29.94 1.70 16.77
C ALA A 690 -29.24 0.78 17.79
N VAL A 691 -27.93 0.97 18.01
CA VAL A 691 -27.03 0.16 18.88
C VAL A 691 -27.79 -0.60 19.97
N ARG A 692 -28.02 -1.90 19.74
CA ARG A 692 -28.73 -2.81 20.65
C ARG A 692 -27.75 -3.78 21.29
N ALA A 693 -27.13 -3.32 22.36
CA ALA A 693 -26.17 -4.14 23.09
C ALA A 693 -26.77 -4.61 24.43
N PRO A 694 -27.27 -5.86 24.55
CA PRO A 694 -27.39 -6.52 25.85
C PRO A 694 -26.00 -6.86 26.39
N LEU A 695 -25.62 -6.18 27.48
CA LEU A 695 -24.38 -6.46 28.22
C LEU A 695 -24.72 -7.13 29.56
N GLU A 696 -24.08 -8.25 29.84
CA GLU A 696 -24.19 -9.02 31.08
C GLU A 696 -22.81 -9.29 31.71
N GLY A 697 -22.77 -9.80 32.94
CA GLY A 697 -21.52 -10.10 33.64
C GLY A 697 -20.71 -8.86 34.05
N ASN A 698 -19.41 -8.86 33.74
CA ASN A 698 -18.48 -7.72 33.86
C ASN A 698 -18.06 -7.19 32.48
N SER A 699 -18.86 -7.41 31.43
CA SER A 699 -18.52 -6.98 30.06
C SER A 699 -18.52 -5.45 29.92
N SER A 700 -17.81 -4.95 28.91
CA SER A 700 -17.72 -3.50 28.67
C SER A 700 -17.78 -3.11 27.19
N LEU A 701 -18.59 -2.11 26.87
CA LEU A 701 -18.57 -1.41 25.59
C LEU A 701 -18.18 0.05 25.82
N THR A 702 -17.07 0.47 25.22
CA THR A 702 -16.60 1.86 25.26
C THR A 702 -16.58 2.44 23.85
N MET A 703 -17.27 3.55 23.66
CA MET A 703 -17.24 4.34 22.44
C MET A 703 -16.55 5.67 22.74
N GLY A 704 -15.63 6.07 21.86
CA GLY A 704 -14.92 7.34 21.95
C GLY A 704 -15.81 8.57 21.77
N ASN A 705 -15.17 9.72 21.66
CA ASN A 705 -15.85 10.98 21.39
C ASN A 705 -16.32 11.03 19.94
N ILE A 706 -17.43 11.73 19.70
CA ILE A 706 -17.91 12.08 18.37
C ILE A 706 -17.73 13.58 18.21
N THR A 707 -16.75 13.98 17.39
CA THR A 707 -16.31 15.38 17.30
C THR A 707 -16.33 15.88 15.86
N PHE A 708 -16.90 17.07 15.68
CA PHE A 708 -16.92 17.81 14.42
C PHE A 708 -16.29 19.16 14.72
N ASN A 709 -15.00 19.28 14.40
CA ASN A 709 -14.18 20.38 14.90
C ASN A 709 -13.56 21.22 13.79
N CYS A 710 -13.58 22.54 13.94
CA CYS A 710 -12.83 23.47 13.08
C CYS A 710 -13.09 23.32 11.57
N ASN A 711 -14.27 22.86 11.15
CA ASN A 711 -14.62 22.78 9.74
C ASN A 711 -15.04 24.17 9.21
N ILE A 712 -14.70 24.45 7.95
CA ILE A 712 -15.12 25.67 7.25
C ILE A 712 -16.11 25.28 6.17
N ILE A 713 -17.38 25.65 6.35
CA ILE A 713 -18.50 25.17 5.55
C ILE A 713 -19.21 26.34 4.89
N THR A 714 -19.35 26.25 3.56
CA THR A 714 -20.22 27.11 2.76
C THR A 714 -21.20 26.24 1.97
N SER A 715 -22.44 26.15 2.44
CA SER A 715 -23.53 25.49 1.72
C SER A 715 -24.23 26.53 0.85
N ARG A 716 -24.43 26.27 -0.45
CA ARG A 716 -25.09 27.18 -1.39
C ARG A 716 -26.43 26.59 -1.84
N GLY A 717 -27.50 26.82 -1.08
CA GLY A 717 -28.81 26.29 -1.47
C GLY A 717 -29.75 26.11 -0.28
N ILE A 718 -30.57 25.06 -0.35
CA ILE A 718 -31.53 24.64 0.70
C ILE A 718 -30.93 23.55 1.61
N GLY A 719 -29.61 23.55 1.78
CA GLY A 719 -28.89 22.54 2.55
C GLY A 719 -28.59 22.99 3.98
N TYR A 720 -28.27 22.05 4.85
CA TYR A 720 -27.80 22.32 6.22
C TYR A 720 -26.30 22.61 6.21
N GLY A 721 -25.79 23.52 7.03
CA GLY A 721 -24.35 23.63 7.25
C GLY A 721 -23.84 22.35 7.90
N ILE A 722 -24.42 22.05 9.06
CA ILE A 722 -24.26 20.79 9.78
C ILE A 722 -25.65 20.29 10.18
N TYR A 723 -25.98 19.06 9.79
CA TYR A 723 -27.17 18.35 10.25
C TYR A 723 -26.77 17.12 11.08
N PHE A 724 -27.39 16.97 12.25
CA PHE A 724 -27.24 15.80 13.11
C PHE A 724 -28.59 15.19 13.43
N TYR A 725 -28.71 13.90 13.13
CA TYR A 725 -29.74 13.03 13.63
C TYR A 725 -29.10 11.81 14.29
N LEU A 726 -29.21 11.72 15.62
CA LEU A 726 -28.69 10.61 16.42
C LEU A 726 -29.78 10.12 17.35
N ASN A 727 -30.49 9.06 16.96
CA ASN A 727 -31.46 8.42 17.84
C ASN A 727 -30.75 7.80 19.06
N ASN A 728 -31.48 7.59 20.16
CA ASN A 728 -30.92 7.09 21.42
C ASN A 728 -30.23 5.72 21.27
N PHE A 729 -29.07 5.54 21.90
CA PHE A 729 -28.42 4.24 22.08
C PHE A 729 -29.33 3.31 22.93
N TRP A 730 -29.68 2.13 22.42
CA TRP A 730 -30.56 1.18 23.09
C TRP A 730 -29.78 0.08 23.81
N VAL A 731 -29.01 0.50 24.81
CA VAL A 731 -28.18 -0.42 25.61
C VAL A 731 -28.96 -0.98 26.80
N THR A 732 -28.96 -2.31 26.96
CA THR A 732 -29.52 -2.97 28.15
C THR A 732 -28.38 -3.49 29.00
N LEU A 733 -28.25 -2.98 30.22
CA LEU A 733 -27.21 -3.38 31.17
C LEU A 733 -27.75 -4.35 32.23
N ALA A 734 -27.04 -5.45 32.46
CA ALA A 734 -27.24 -6.36 33.59
C ALA A 734 -25.94 -6.58 34.37
N ASP A 735 -26.07 -7.04 35.61
CA ASP A 735 -24.96 -7.32 36.53
C ASP A 735 -24.00 -6.14 36.74
N ALA A 736 -22.70 -6.31 36.44
CA ALA A 736 -21.64 -5.31 36.57
C ALA A 736 -21.15 -4.78 35.21
N ALA A 737 -21.93 -5.01 34.14
CA ALA A 737 -21.61 -4.54 32.81
C ALA A 737 -21.54 -3.01 32.73
N THR A 738 -20.69 -2.50 31.84
CA THR A 738 -20.48 -1.05 31.66
C THR A 738 -20.63 -0.63 30.21
N PHE A 739 -21.34 0.48 29.99
CA PHE A 739 -21.39 1.17 28.71
C PHE A 739 -20.97 2.62 28.92
N THR A 740 -19.98 3.05 28.14
CA THR A 740 -19.49 4.43 28.17
C THR A 740 -19.45 4.97 26.75
N VAL A 741 -20.05 6.13 26.54
CA VAL A 741 -19.92 6.92 25.31
C VAL A 741 -19.17 8.21 25.65
N GLY A 742 -18.25 8.61 24.79
CA GLY A 742 -17.54 9.88 24.90
C GLY A 742 -18.46 11.08 24.69
N ALA A 743 -17.86 12.27 24.67
CA ALA A 743 -18.57 13.50 24.40
C ALA A 743 -19.04 13.58 22.95
N LEU A 744 -20.23 14.16 22.73
CA LEU A 744 -20.72 14.56 21.42
C LEU A 744 -20.54 16.07 21.27
N LEU A 745 -19.70 16.47 20.32
CA LEU A 745 -19.20 17.84 20.24
C LEU A 745 -19.22 18.38 18.79
N VAL A 746 -19.86 19.54 18.63
CA VAL A 746 -19.72 20.39 17.45
C VAL A 746 -19.00 21.66 17.91
N ASP A 747 -17.69 21.74 17.63
CA ASP A 747 -16.81 22.78 18.18
C ASP A 747 -16.07 23.55 17.09
N GLY A 748 -15.91 24.86 17.27
CA GLY A 748 -14.98 25.65 16.43
C GLY A 748 -15.34 25.77 14.95
N ASN A 749 -16.51 25.33 14.50
CA ASN A 749 -16.87 25.31 13.08
C ASN A 749 -17.28 26.71 12.59
N THR A 750 -16.98 27.01 11.33
CA THR A 750 -17.49 28.20 10.64
C THR A 750 -18.47 27.78 9.57
N ILE A 751 -19.69 28.31 9.64
CA ILE A 751 -20.79 27.89 8.79
C ILE A 751 -21.49 29.11 8.20
N SER A 752 -21.64 29.13 6.87
CA SER A 752 -22.33 30.20 6.17
C SER A 752 -23.16 29.75 4.96
N ASN A 753 -24.12 30.61 4.59
CA ASN A 753 -25.01 30.51 3.43
C ASN A 753 -25.95 29.29 3.40
N ALA A 754 -26.06 28.55 4.51
CA ALA A 754 -26.95 27.41 4.64
C ALA A 754 -28.41 27.81 4.91
N GLU A 755 -29.35 26.88 4.68
CA GLU A 755 -30.73 27.03 5.17
C GLU A 755 -30.76 27.00 6.70
N TYR A 756 -30.05 26.05 7.30
CA TYR A 756 -29.80 26.01 8.74
C TYR A 756 -28.30 25.88 8.97
N GLY A 757 -27.72 26.74 9.80
CA GLY A 757 -26.31 26.66 10.16
C GLY A 757 -25.99 25.34 10.85
N ILE A 758 -26.55 25.13 12.04
CA ILE A 758 -26.46 23.86 12.77
C ILE A 758 -27.87 23.40 13.11
N TYR A 759 -28.24 22.20 12.67
CA TYR A 759 -29.51 21.56 13.02
C TYR A 759 -29.22 20.26 13.75
N VAL A 760 -29.67 20.16 15.00
CA VAL A 760 -29.62 18.92 15.77
C VAL A 760 -31.03 18.43 16.03
N ASN A 761 -31.25 17.14 15.82
CA ASN A 761 -32.55 16.49 15.85
C ASN A 761 -32.49 15.20 16.66
N ASP A 762 -33.47 14.99 17.55
CA ASP A 762 -33.60 13.80 18.41
C ASP A 762 -32.37 13.53 19.30
N THR A 763 -31.61 14.54 19.72
CA THR A 763 -30.34 14.38 20.47
C THR A 763 -30.45 14.56 21.99
N ASP A 764 -29.55 13.92 22.76
CA ASP A 764 -29.42 14.08 24.22
C ASP A 764 -27.95 14.22 24.66
N ASN A 765 -27.65 15.06 25.64
CA ASN A 765 -26.30 15.32 26.18
C ASN A 765 -25.27 15.75 25.11
N PHE A 766 -25.64 16.75 24.31
CA PHE A 766 -24.83 17.26 23.20
C PHE A 766 -24.17 18.59 23.56
N THR A 767 -22.98 18.88 23.02
CA THR A 767 -22.33 20.20 23.19
C THR A 767 -22.10 20.88 21.84
N ILE A 768 -22.59 22.11 21.71
CA ILE A 768 -22.33 23.00 20.57
C ILE A 768 -21.54 24.19 21.11
N SER A 769 -20.26 24.29 20.77
CA SER A 769 -19.38 25.32 21.32
C SER A 769 -18.49 26.01 20.31
N CYS A 770 -18.12 27.26 20.60
CA CYS A 770 -17.10 27.98 19.83
C CYS A 770 -17.36 28.09 18.31
N ASN A 771 -18.59 27.90 17.84
CA ASN A 771 -18.91 27.94 16.41
C ASN A 771 -19.20 29.37 15.96
N TYR A 772 -18.81 29.70 14.74
CA TYR A 772 -19.20 30.93 14.04
C TYR A 772 -20.26 30.62 12.98
N VAL A 773 -21.51 30.91 13.31
CA VAL A 773 -22.68 30.59 12.48
C VAL A 773 -23.25 31.89 11.93
N HIS A 774 -22.98 32.19 10.65
CA HIS A 774 -23.30 33.49 10.07
C HIS A 774 -23.88 33.45 8.67
N ASP A 775 -24.66 34.48 8.32
CA ASP A 775 -25.23 34.65 6.96
C ASP A 775 -26.02 33.41 6.47
N ASN A 776 -26.67 32.69 7.39
CA ASN A 776 -27.57 31.59 7.07
C ASN A 776 -29.03 32.07 7.10
N ASP A 777 -29.96 31.27 6.59
CA ASP A 777 -31.39 31.55 6.80
C ASP A 777 -31.72 31.37 8.30
N HIS A 778 -31.32 30.25 8.88
CA HIS A 778 -31.45 29.91 10.30
C HIS A 778 -30.08 29.64 10.94
N GLY A 779 -29.88 30.05 12.20
CA GLY A 779 -28.60 29.82 12.90
C GLY A 779 -28.51 28.41 13.50
N ILE A 780 -28.69 28.29 14.82
CA ILE A 780 -28.68 27.01 15.54
C ILE A 780 -30.12 26.57 15.81
N HIS A 781 -30.47 25.34 15.46
CA HIS A 781 -31.80 24.77 15.63
C HIS A 781 -31.75 23.47 16.45
N LEU A 782 -32.48 23.43 17.58
CA LEU A 782 -32.63 22.27 18.45
C LEU A 782 -34.04 21.69 18.31
N ASP A 783 -34.17 20.56 17.60
CA ASP A 783 -35.44 19.84 17.41
C ASP A 783 -35.46 18.55 18.22
N ASN A 784 -36.55 18.32 18.95
CA ASN A 784 -36.73 17.22 19.91
C ASN A 784 -35.48 16.83 20.71
N SER A 785 -34.69 17.83 21.13
CA SER A 785 -33.36 17.64 21.72
C SER A 785 -33.32 18.09 23.19
N SER A 786 -32.56 17.38 24.01
CA SER A 786 -32.51 17.58 25.46
C SER A 786 -31.09 17.62 26.02
N ASN A 787 -30.91 18.28 27.17
CA ASN A 787 -29.62 18.39 27.84
C ASN A 787 -28.48 18.88 26.93
N THR A 788 -28.80 19.66 25.89
CA THR A 788 -27.82 20.25 24.97
C THR A 788 -27.24 21.51 25.58
N THR A 789 -25.90 21.60 25.62
CA THR A 789 -25.17 22.81 26.02
C THR A 789 -24.75 23.59 24.79
N VAL A 790 -25.27 24.80 24.64
CA VAL A 790 -24.87 25.75 23.59
C VAL A 790 -24.10 26.89 24.24
N ILE A 791 -22.79 26.96 24.02
CA ILE A 791 -21.89 27.87 24.75
C ILE A 791 -20.80 28.48 23.87
N TYR A 792 -20.48 29.77 24.05
CA TYR A 792 -19.42 30.46 23.32
C TYR A 792 -19.58 30.46 21.79
N ASN A 793 -20.81 30.37 21.27
CA ASN A 793 -21.06 30.47 19.84
C ASN A 793 -21.32 31.93 19.42
N LEU A 794 -20.75 32.31 18.27
CA LEU A 794 -20.96 33.60 17.62
C LEU A 794 -22.01 33.42 16.51
N ILE A 795 -23.20 33.98 16.71
CA ILE A 795 -24.38 33.74 15.86
C ILE A 795 -24.81 35.07 15.22
N VAL A 796 -24.57 35.22 13.92
CA VAL A 796 -24.55 36.55 13.27
C VAL A 796 -25.35 36.61 11.98
N ASN A 797 -26.19 37.63 11.82
CA ASN A 797 -26.86 37.97 10.56
C ASN A 797 -27.64 36.81 9.91
N ASN A 798 -28.35 36.01 10.71
CA ASN A 798 -29.25 34.99 10.17
C ASN A 798 -30.63 35.62 9.90
N THR A 799 -31.29 35.34 8.77
CA THR A 799 -32.33 36.26 8.24
C THR A 799 -33.75 35.70 8.06
N ALA A 800 -34.00 34.40 8.22
CA ALA A 800 -35.31 33.78 8.05
C ALA A 800 -36.20 33.82 9.32
N LEU A 801 -37.37 33.16 9.31
CA LEU A 801 -38.37 33.27 10.40
C LEU A 801 -38.02 32.53 11.71
N LEU A 802 -37.00 31.67 11.72
CA LEU A 802 -36.55 30.85 12.86
C LEU A 802 -35.07 31.15 13.16
N THR A 803 -34.72 32.40 13.43
CA THR A 803 -33.34 32.90 13.28
C THR A 803 -32.61 33.05 14.63
N GLY A 804 -31.28 33.15 14.55
CA GLY A 804 -30.34 33.09 15.66
C GLY A 804 -30.29 31.69 16.27
N ALA A 805 -30.94 31.50 17.43
CA ALA A 805 -31.13 30.19 18.04
C ALA A 805 -32.62 29.83 18.14
N HIS A 806 -33.01 28.63 17.71
CA HIS A 806 -34.37 28.11 17.79
C HIS A 806 -34.40 26.84 18.65
N VAL A 807 -35.28 26.82 19.65
CA VAL A 807 -35.57 25.64 20.46
C VAL A 807 -37.03 25.23 20.24
N ASP A 808 -37.24 24.04 19.64
CA ASP A 808 -38.57 23.56 19.28
C ASP A 808 -39.40 23.14 20.53
N ALA A 809 -40.71 22.96 20.34
CA ALA A 809 -41.67 22.69 21.40
C ALA A 809 -41.39 21.42 22.22
N ASN A 810 -40.68 20.44 21.63
CA ASN A 810 -40.32 19.19 22.30
C ASN A 810 -38.86 19.15 22.79
N SER A 811 -38.13 20.27 22.72
CA SER A 811 -36.74 20.37 23.17
C SER A 811 -36.67 20.98 24.58
N PHE A 812 -36.19 20.23 25.58
CA PHE A 812 -36.26 20.61 27.00
C PHE A 812 -34.94 20.41 27.76
N TYR A 813 -34.79 21.10 28.90
CA TYR A 813 -33.56 21.10 29.73
C TYR A 813 -32.26 21.45 28.97
N ASN A 814 -32.36 22.24 27.91
CA ASN A 814 -31.19 22.73 27.19
C ASN A 814 -30.61 23.96 27.92
N GLU A 815 -29.28 24.09 27.89
CA GLU A 815 -28.52 25.15 28.53
C GLU A 815 -27.88 26.01 27.44
N LEU A 816 -28.45 27.20 27.20
CA LEU A 816 -27.93 28.16 26.22
C LEU A 816 -27.41 29.37 26.98
N HIS A 817 -26.10 29.47 27.14
CA HIS A 817 -25.48 30.58 27.87
C HIS A 817 -24.09 30.92 27.33
N LEU A 818 -23.62 32.12 27.61
CA LEU A 818 -22.32 32.65 27.17
C LEU A 818 -22.16 32.68 25.64
N ASN A 819 -23.25 32.82 24.89
CA ASN A 819 -23.22 33.02 23.44
C ASN A 819 -23.34 34.50 23.08
N CYS A 820 -22.99 34.85 21.83
CA CYS A 820 -23.14 36.20 21.29
C CYS A 820 -24.05 36.21 20.07
N PHE A 821 -25.15 36.96 20.17
CA PHE A 821 -26.14 37.12 19.11
C PHE A 821 -26.04 38.52 18.50
N PHE A 822 -25.82 38.58 17.19
CA PHE A 822 -25.73 39.84 16.43
C PHE A 822 -26.66 39.87 15.21
N ASN A 823 -27.48 40.92 15.08
CA ASN A 823 -28.29 41.21 13.90
C ASN A 823 -29.17 40.05 13.38
N ASN A 824 -29.67 39.18 14.25
CA ASN A 824 -30.64 38.13 13.89
C ASN A 824 -32.08 38.65 14.12
N THR A 825 -33.09 38.16 13.39
CA THR A 825 -34.46 38.74 13.43
C THR A 825 -35.60 37.70 13.54
N PRO A 826 -35.95 37.20 14.75
CA PRO A 826 -35.47 37.56 16.09
C PRO A 826 -34.10 36.97 16.50
N GLN A 827 -33.51 37.41 17.61
CA GLN A 827 -32.24 36.85 18.11
C GLN A 827 -32.32 35.39 18.54
N ALA A 828 -33.46 35.00 19.12
CA ALA A 828 -33.74 33.63 19.50
C ALA A 828 -35.24 33.39 19.57
N ILE A 829 -35.66 32.12 19.55
CA ILE A 829 -37.04 31.67 19.76
C ILE A 829 -37.05 30.42 20.64
N ASP A 830 -37.98 30.37 21.59
CA ASP A 830 -38.22 29.19 22.44
C ASP A 830 -39.71 28.78 22.41
N MET A 831 -39.98 27.62 21.83
CA MET A 831 -41.33 27.09 21.63
C MET A 831 -41.75 26.10 22.73
N GLU A 832 -40.92 25.81 23.73
CA GLU A 832 -41.19 24.81 24.78
C GLU A 832 -42.18 25.32 25.83
N ILE A 833 -43.32 24.64 26.02
CA ILE A 833 -44.44 25.20 26.80
C ILE A 833 -44.17 25.27 28.31
N ASN A 834 -43.27 24.46 28.87
CA ASN A 834 -43.04 24.33 30.32
C ASN A 834 -41.85 25.13 30.86
N GLN A 835 -41.15 25.94 30.04
CA GLN A 835 -40.02 26.80 30.43
C GLN A 835 -38.87 26.06 31.15
N THR A 836 -38.44 24.93 30.60
CA THR A 836 -37.38 24.08 31.16
C THR A 836 -35.99 24.41 30.61
N ASN A 837 -35.91 25.08 29.46
CA ASN A 837 -34.64 25.53 28.87
C ASN A 837 -34.10 26.76 29.60
N ASN A 838 -32.80 26.80 29.83
CA ASN A 838 -32.13 27.91 30.51
C ASN A 838 -31.36 28.79 29.51
N TRP A 839 -31.74 30.07 29.45
CA TRP A 839 -31.12 31.07 28.58
C TRP A 839 -30.28 32.10 29.34
N THR A 840 -30.00 31.86 30.62
CA THR A 840 -29.39 32.87 31.49
C THR A 840 -27.92 33.10 31.13
N GLY A 841 -27.56 34.35 30.82
CA GLY A 841 -26.17 34.75 30.62
C GLY A 841 -25.70 34.78 29.16
N ASN A 842 -26.51 35.29 28.23
CA ASN A 842 -26.09 35.51 26.84
C ASN A 842 -25.90 37.01 26.54
N PHE A 843 -25.15 37.30 25.49
CA PHE A 843 -25.02 38.65 24.93
C PHE A 843 -25.97 38.83 23.74
N TRP A 844 -26.72 39.93 23.74
CA TRP A 844 -27.70 40.29 22.72
C TRP A 844 -27.40 41.71 22.23
N ASP A 845 -27.07 41.89 20.95
CA ASP A 845 -26.69 43.22 20.43
C ASP A 845 -27.84 44.23 20.37
N ASP A 846 -29.09 43.76 20.40
CA ASP A 846 -30.30 44.57 20.46
C ASP A 846 -30.80 44.86 21.89
N TRP A 847 -30.11 44.37 22.92
CA TRP A 847 -30.43 44.66 24.31
C TRP A 847 -29.98 46.07 24.71
N ASP A 848 -30.92 46.89 25.18
CA ASP A 848 -30.68 48.29 25.55
C ASP A 848 -29.93 48.50 26.89
N GLY A 849 -29.55 47.41 27.56
CA GLY A 849 -28.85 47.44 28.85
C GLY A 849 -29.73 47.83 30.05
N THR A 850 -31.03 48.05 29.85
CA THR A 850 -31.94 48.56 30.90
C THR A 850 -33.13 47.65 31.19
N THR A 851 -33.46 46.71 30.30
CA THR A 851 -34.62 45.83 30.42
C THR A 851 -34.20 44.42 30.86
N VAL A 852 -34.54 44.01 32.09
CA VAL A 852 -34.23 42.66 32.63
C VAL A 852 -35.51 42.02 33.17
N PRO A 853 -35.85 40.77 32.79
CA PRO A 853 -35.08 39.88 31.90
C PRO A 853 -35.19 40.27 30.41
N TYR A 854 -34.26 39.82 29.56
CA TYR A 854 -34.40 39.93 28.10
C TYR A 854 -35.40 38.86 27.63
N ASN A 855 -36.48 39.27 26.96
CA ASN A 855 -37.56 38.36 26.61
C ASN A 855 -37.24 37.57 25.34
N ILE A 856 -37.41 36.25 25.39
CA ILE A 856 -37.24 35.35 24.26
C ILE A 856 -38.64 35.01 23.72
N PRO A 857 -38.96 35.39 22.47
CA PRO A 857 -40.27 35.15 21.89
C PRO A 857 -40.53 33.65 21.68
N GLY A 858 -41.80 33.26 21.69
CA GLY A 858 -42.25 31.89 21.42
C GLY A 858 -43.35 31.43 22.38
N ALA A 859 -43.76 30.17 22.27
CA ALA A 859 -44.82 29.62 23.11
C ALA A 859 -44.41 29.49 24.59
N ALA A 860 -43.11 29.31 24.85
CA ALA A 860 -42.53 29.26 26.18
C ALA A 860 -42.69 30.58 26.94
N GLN A 861 -42.55 31.71 26.26
CA GLN A 861 -42.34 33.03 26.87
C GLN A 861 -41.14 33.02 27.85
N ASN A 862 -40.04 32.35 27.46
CA ASN A 862 -38.81 32.26 28.23
C ASN A 862 -38.05 33.60 28.25
N SER A 863 -37.01 33.71 29.05
CA SER A 863 -36.25 34.96 29.14
C SER A 863 -34.84 34.75 29.69
N ASP A 864 -33.87 35.54 29.22
CA ASP A 864 -32.54 35.62 29.83
C ASP A 864 -32.60 36.52 31.07
N SER A 865 -32.44 35.91 32.24
CA SER A 865 -32.52 36.59 33.53
C SER A 865 -31.28 37.41 33.90
N ASN A 866 -30.16 37.21 33.20
CA ASN A 866 -28.91 37.93 33.42
C ASN A 866 -28.19 38.21 32.08
N PRO A 867 -28.75 39.05 31.19
CA PRO A 867 -28.11 39.40 29.93
C PRO A 867 -26.71 39.99 30.17
N LEU A 868 -25.74 39.58 29.36
CA LEU A 868 -24.37 40.06 29.43
C LEU A 868 -24.22 41.42 28.75
N ALA A 869 -23.45 42.32 29.36
CA ALA A 869 -23.18 43.66 28.83
C ALA A 869 -22.16 43.67 27.67
N GLU A 870 -21.35 42.63 27.57
CA GLU A 870 -20.36 42.45 26.51
C GLU A 870 -20.41 41.01 26.03
N CYS A 871 -20.06 40.80 24.76
CA CYS A 871 -19.89 39.48 24.19
C CYS A 871 -18.79 38.73 24.98
N PRO A 872 -19.10 37.54 25.57
CA PRO A 872 -18.14 36.76 26.34
C PRO A 872 -17.08 36.04 25.51
N ILE A 873 -17.21 36.05 24.18
CA ILE A 873 -16.27 35.41 23.23
C ILE A 873 -15.06 36.33 23.06
N LYS A 874 -13.87 35.86 23.47
CA LYS A 874 -12.61 36.61 23.39
C LYS A 874 -11.44 35.66 23.19
N ALA A 875 -10.55 35.96 22.24
CA ALA A 875 -9.25 35.31 22.17
C ALA A 875 -8.29 35.99 23.15
N ASN A 876 -7.44 35.21 23.82
CA ASN A 876 -6.44 35.75 24.74
C ASN A 876 -5.08 35.11 24.48
N VAL A 877 -4.29 35.76 23.62
CA VAL A 877 -3.03 35.22 23.12
C VAL A 877 -1.85 35.70 23.97
N THR A 878 -0.91 34.78 24.20
CA THR A 878 0.42 35.03 24.77
C THR A 878 1.45 34.36 23.87
N ALA A 879 2.67 34.91 23.80
CA ALA A 879 3.71 34.35 22.97
C ALA A 879 5.02 34.30 23.75
N THR A 880 5.62 33.12 23.87
CA THR A 880 6.93 32.95 24.54
C THR A 880 7.97 32.58 23.52
N LYS A 881 9.19 33.10 23.65
CA LYS A 881 10.29 32.84 22.73
C LYS A 881 11.57 32.54 23.49
N VAL A 882 12.23 31.46 23.09
CA VAL A 882 13.54 31.07 23.65
C VAL A 882 14.58 31.00 22.54
N ALA A 883 15.83 31.26 22.90
CA ALA A 883 16.97 31.17 22.01
C ALA A 883 17.98 30.15 22.54
N VAL A 884 18.41 29.23 21.68
CA VAL A 884 19.40 28.21 22.00
C VAL A 884 20.63 28.41 21.15
N ASP A 885 21.78 28.61 21.80
CA ASP A 885 23.09 28.43 21.19
C ASP A 885 23.34 26.94 20.97
N VAL A 886 23.23 26.51 19.72
CA VAL A 886 23.33 25.09 19.32
C VAL A 886 24.75 24.56 19.54
N ASN A 887 25.75 25.45 19.55
CA ASN A 887 27.15 25.10 19.73
C ASN A 887 27.56 25.06 21.22
N GLY A 888 26.71 25.57 22.09
CA GLY A 888 26.83 25.50 23.55
C GLY A 888 27.54 26.71 24.14
N ALA A 889 26.99 27.23 25.24
CA ALA A 889 27.48 28.46 25.85
C ALA A 889 28.98 28.43 26.22
N PRO A 890 29.71 29.54 26.04
CA PRO A 890 29.19 30.86 25.67
C PRO A 890 29.14 31.10 24.14
N LEU A 891 28.09 31.78 23.66
CA LEU A 891 27.88 32.10 22.25
C LEU A 891 29.04 32.90 21.62
N LEU A 892 29.55 32.48 20.48
CA LEU A 892 30.69 33.06 19.76
C LEU A 892 30.32 33.52 18.32
N PRO A 893 31.11 34.42 17.69
CA PRO A 893 30.91 34.77 16.29
C PRO A 893 31.02 33.56 15.35
N GLY A 894 30.05 33.41 14.43
CA GLY A 894 29.97 32.28 13.50
C GLY A 894 29.14 31.09 13.99
N GLU A 895 28.64 31.12 15.23
CA GLU A 895 27.79 30.06 15.79
C GLU A 895 26.31 30.23 15.42
N VAL A 896 25.53 29.17 15.65
CA VAL A 896 24.12 29.09 15.29
C VAL A 896 23.24 29.29 16.51
N ILE A 897 22.26 30.17 16.37
CA ILE A 897 21.16 30.37 17.32
C ILE A 897 19.90 29.80 16.69
N CYS A 898 19.20 28.91 17.39
CA CYS A 898 17.85 28.50 17.01
C CYS A 898 16.84 29.08 17.99
N TYR A 899 15.79 29.69 17.45
CA TYR A 899 14.67 30.22 18.20
C TYR A 899 13.51 29.24 18.16
N THR A 900 12.83 29.09 19.30
CA THR A 900 11.53 28.42 19.40
C THR A 900 10.52 29.42 19.97
N VAL A 901 9.39 29.58 19.29
CA VAL A 901 8.27 30.45 19.67
C VAL A 901 7.06 29.58 19.94
N TRP A 902 6.41 29.78 21.08
CA TRP A 902 5.10 29.20 21.37
C TRP A 902 4.06 30.31 21.40
N ILE A 903 3.09 30.26 20.49
CA ILE A 903 1.92 31.15 20.46
C ILE A 903 0.78 30.41 21.15
N ASN A 904 0.45 30.82 22.37
CA ASN A 904 -0.56 30.17 23.22
C ASN A 904 -1.83 31.03 23.29
N SER A 905 -3.00 30.43 23.17
CA SER A 905 -4.29 31.06 23.51
C SER A 905 -4.84 30.49 24.81
N THR A 906 -5.34 31.37 25.67
CA THR A 906 -6.16 31.02 26.86
C THR A 906 -7.60 31.54 26.73
N GLY A 907 -7.93 32.06 25.54
CA GLY A 907 -9.27 32.52 25.22
C GLY A 907 -10.22 31.36 24.93
N ASN A 908 -11.52 31.66 24.95
CA ASN A 908 -12.60 30.71 24.68
C ASN A 908 -13.03 30.69 23.20
N CYS A 909 -12.26 31.33 22.32
CA CYS A 909 -12.40 31.20 20.89
C CYS A 909 -11.02 31.20 20.20
N SER A 910 -10.99 30.57 19.04
CA SER A 910 -9.82 30.47 18.16
C SER A 910 -9.66 31.78 17.39
N SER A 911 -8.43 32.28 17.30
CA SER A 911 -8.11 33.30 16.29
C SER A 911 -7.94 32.58 14.95
N ALA A 912 -8.78 32.89 13.98
CA ALA A 912 -8.67 32.30 12.64
C ALA A 912 -7.41 32.81 11.90
N ASP A 913 -7.07 32.14 10.79
CA ASP A 913 -6.14 32.65 9.78
C ASP A 913 -6.88 33.73 8.97
N ASN A 914 -6.59 35.00 9.26
CA ASN A 914 -7.34 36.14 8.76
C ASN A 914 -6.51 36.90 7.70
N PRO A 915 -7.12 37.80 6.91
CA PRO A 915 -6.35 38.61 5.98
C PRO A 915 -5.24 39.43 6.67
N GLY A 916 -3.98 39.07 6.43
CA GLY A 916 -2.82 39.68 7.06
C GLY A 916 -1.74 38.63 7.33
N ASN A 917 -0.74 38.97 8.15
CA ASN A 917 0.17 37.99 8.70
C ASN A 917 -0.14 37.79 10.19
N GLU A 918 -0.30 36.56 10.67
CA GLU A 918 -0.59 36.25 12.09
C GLU A 918 0.67 36.30 12.96
N PHE A 919 1.84 36.09 12.37
CA PHE A 919 3.11 36.27 13.06
C PHE A 919 4.19 36.83 12.13
N GLU A 920 4.92 37.82 12.65
CA GLU A 920 6.07 38.43 11.97
C GLU A 920 7.26 38.54 12.92
N ASP A 921 8.43 38.13 12.45
CA ASP A 921 9.66 38.15 13.25
C ASP A 921 10.86 38.52 12.37
N SER A 922 11.36 39.75 12.52
CA SER A 922 12.51 40.21 11.74
C SER A 922 13.78 39.46 12.14
N ILE A 923 14.57 39.00 11.17
CA ILE A 923 15.83 38.34 11.47
C ILE A 923 16.73 39.31 12.26
N PRO A 924 17.23 38.91 13.44
CA PRO A 924 17.88 39.84 14.35
C PRO A 924 19.19 40.37 13.78
N ASP A 925 19.51 41.62 14.13
CA ASP A 925 20.75 42.28 13.72
C ASP A 925 21.97 41.41 14.02
N TYR A 926 22.98 41.54 13.16
CA TYR A 926 24.23 40.78 13.24
C TYR A 926 24.09 39.26 13.03
N THR A 927 22.97 38.81 12.50
CA THR A 927 22.77 37.41 12.13
C THR A 927 22.35 37.26 10.67
N THR A 928 22.32 36.02 10.17
CA THR A 928 21.79 35.69 8.84
C THR A 928 20.95 34.44 8.97
N TYR A 929 19.74 34.44 8.41
CA TYR A 929 18.85 33.29 8.43
C TYR A 929 19.49 32.06 7.76
N ILE A 930 19.26 30.88 8.34
CA ILE A 930 19.66 29.61 7.75
C ILE A 930 18.52 29.11 6.87
N ASN A 931 18.73 29.08 5.56
CA ASN A 931 17.70 28.70 4.60
C ASN A 931 17.14 27.30 4.89
N GLY A 932 15.81 27.17 4.91
CA GLY A 932 15.12 25.92 5.23
C GLY A 932 15.10 25.53 6.72
N SER A 933 15.47 26.43 7.64
CA SER A 933 15.42 26.14 9.08
C SER A 933 14.09 26.46 9.76
N ALA A 934 13.16 27.13 9.07
CA ALA A 934 11.84 27.46 9.61
C ALA A 934 10.89 26.25 9.59
N ASN A 935 10.18 26.00 10.69
CA ASN A 935 9.17 24.94 10.80
C ASN A 935 8.04 25.36 11.75
N ALA A 936 6.82 24.91 11.50
CA ALA A 936 5.63 25.20 12.31
C ALA A 936 4.85 23.92 12.63
N SER A 937 4.21 23.85 13.80
CA SER A 937 3.34 22.72 14.18
C SER A 937 1.99 22.71 13.45
N SER A 938 1.55 23.87 12.95
CA SER A 938 0.35 24.07 12.13
C SER A 938 0.48 25.39 11.36
N GLY A 939 -0.31 25.60 10.30
CA GLY A 939 -0.22 26.79 9.44
C GLY A 939 1.01 26.80 8.52
N THR A 940 1.22 27.90 7.81
CA THR A 940 2.34 28.06 6.84
C THR A 940 3.35 29.04 7.38
N ILE A 941 4.62 28.62 7.50
CA ILE A 941 5.75 29.48 7.88
C ILE A 941 6.72 29.65 6.71
N GLU A 942 7.18 30.87 6.48
CA GLU A 942 8.18 31.16 5.45
C GLU A 942 9.17 32.26 5.88
N TYR A 943 10.34 32.27 5.24
CA TYR A 943 11.27 33.39 5.32
C TYR A 943 11.08 34.28 4.10
N ASN A 944 10.71 35.54 4.34
CA ASN A 944 10.57 36.54 3.29
C ASN A 944 11.87 37.33 3.11
N ASP A 945 12.62 37.00 2.06
CA ASP A 945 13.92 37.63 1.78
C ASP A 945 13.81 39.13 1.43
N SER A 946 12.66 39.58 0.93
CA SER A 946 12.46 40.99 0.55
C SER A 946 12.33 41.92 1.76
N THR A 947 11.86 41.38 2.89
CA THR A 947 11.66 42.10 4.15
C THR A 947 12.55 41.59 5.28
N ASN A 948 13.35 40.55 5.04
CA ASN A 948 14.27 39.90 5.98
C ASN A 948 13.58 39.49 7.31
N MET A 949 12.46 38.79 7.20
CA MET A 949 11.65 38.34 8.34
C MET A 949 11.08 36.93 8.13
N ILE A 950 10.78 36.26 9.24
CA ILE A 950 9.91 35.09 9.28
C ILE A 950 8.46 35.58 9.31
N ILE A 951 7.62 34.98 8.48
CA ILE A 951 6.18 35.17 8.44
C ILE A 951 5.53 33.83 8.74
N TRP A 952 4.51 33.81 9.59
CA TRP A 952 3.64 32.65 9.75
C TRP A 952 2.18 33.06 9.73
N ASN A 953 1.38 32.29 8.99
CA ASN A 953 -0.06 32.47 8.85
C ASN A 953 -0.77 31.16 9.17
N GLY A 954 -1.82 31.25 9.98
CA GLY A 954 -2.56 30.08 10.45
C GLY A 954 -3.46 30.39 11.65
N ALA A 955 -4.38 29.48 11.94
CA ALA A 955 -5.27 29.62 13.09
C ALA A 955 -4.53 29.35 14.41
N ILE A 956 -4.86 30.13 15.45
CA ILE A 956 -4.44 29.90 16.84
C ILE A 956 -5.64 29.27 17.58
N PRO A 957 -5.58 27.97 17.92
CA PRO A 957 -6.71 27.28 18.54
C PRO A 957 -7.10 27.87 19.90
N ALA A 958 -8.39 27.87 20.24
CA ALA A 958 -8.86 28.20 21.59
C ALA A 958 -8.21 27.26 22.62
N ASN A 959 -7.74 27.80 23.75
CA ASN A 959 -6.99 27.03 24.76
C ASN A 959 -5.82 26.18 24.23
N GLY A 960 -5.28 26.49 23.04
CA GLY A 960 -4.23 25.73 22.37
C GLY A 960 -2.92 26.49 22.19
N SER A 961 -1.96 25.85 21.53
CA SER A 961 -0.65 26.41 21.22
C SER A 961 -0.19 26.06 19.81
N VAL A 962 0.52 26.99 19.17
CA VAL A 962 1.30 26.76 17.94
C VAL A 962 2.78 26.91 18.27
N GLU A 963 3.60 25.96 17.82
CA GLU A 963 5.07 26.02 17.95
C GLU A 963 5.69 26.40 16.61
N LEU A 964 6.53 27.43 16.61
CA LEU A 964 7.32 27.87 15.47
C LEU A 964 8.81 27.80 15.80
N THR A 965 9.63 27.39 14.84
CA THR A 965 11.10 27.35 15.01
C THR A 965 11.79 27.98 13.81
N PHE A 966 12.97 28.59 14.02
CA PHE A 966 13.87 29.03 12.95
C PHE A 966 15.29 29.24 13.48
N CYS A 967 16.31 29.15 12.62
CA CYS A 967 17.70 29.32 13.02
C CYS A 967 18.43 30.41 12.24
N VAL A 968 19.39 31.05 12.89
CA VAL A 968 20.24 32.11 12.33
C VAL A 968 21.71 31.85 12.67
N THR A 969 22.62 32.30 11.82
CA THR A 969 24.07 32.28 12.07
C THR A 969 24.54 33.66 12.51
N VAL A 970 25.28 33.74 13.62
CA VAL A 970 25.91 34.98 14.09
C VAL A 970 27.02 35.39 13.13
N ALA A 971 27.05 36.65 12.71
CA ALA A 971 28.07 37.13 11.78
C ALA A 971 29.49 37.01 12.38
N THR A 972 30.45 36.57 11.57
CA THR A 972 31.82 36.24 12.01
C THR A 972 32.64 37.46 12.46
N ASN A 973 32.19 38.67 12.16
CA ASN A 973 32.84 39.94 12.49
C ASN A 973 32.21 40.67 13.70
N VAL A 974 31.27 40.03 14.39
CA VAL A 974 30.60 40.60 15.57
C VAL A 974 31.59 40.76 16.73
N SER A 975 31.50 41.90 17.42
CA SER A 975 32.34 42.16 18.58
C SER A 975 31.82 41.43 19.82
N PRO A 976 32.69 40.84 20.65
CA PRO A 976 32.30 40.37 21.98
C PRO A 976 31.63 41.47 22.81
N GLY A 977 30.54 41.12 23.48
CA GLY A 977 29.64 42.02 24.20
C GLY A 977 28.47 42.54 23.36
N THR A 978 28.40 42.23 22.06
CA THR A 978 27.22 42.54 21.23
C THR A 978 26.03 41.71 21.69
N ASN A 979 24.89 42.38 21.83
CA ASN A 979 23.61 41.76 22.13
C ASN A 979 22.90 41.36 20.82
N ILE A 980 22.55 40.09 20.69
CA ILE A 980 21.64 39.59 19.66
C ILE A 980 20.25 39.60 20.28
N SER A 981 19.44 40.58 19.90
CA SER A 981 18.10 40.82 20.44
C SER A 981 17.07 40.47 19.36
N ASN A 982 16.10 39.61 19.68
CA ASN A 982 15.11 39.15 18.72
C ASN A 982 13.69 39.24 19.26
N GLN A 983 12.78 39.88 18.53
CA GLN A 983 11.40 40.16 18.94
C GLN A 983 10.42 39.84 17.80
N GLY A 984 9.59 38.81 18.00
CA GLY A 984 8.44 38.53 17.14
C GLY A 984 7.17 39.21 17.62
N THR A 985 6.26 39.49 16.68
CA THR A 985 4.93 40.07 16.89
C THR A 985 3.86 39.10 16.39
N VAL A 986 2.88 38.78 17.24
CA VAL A 986 1.68 38.01 16.89
C VAL A 986 0.54 38.99 16.64
N ASN A 987 -0.11 38.91 15.49
CA ASN A 987 -1.37 39.57 15.18
C ASN A 987 -2.49 38.54 15.33
N TYR A 988 -3.55 38.89 16.06
CA TYR A 988 -4.64 37.97 16.32
C TYR A 988 -5.97 38.71 16.42
N ASP A 989 -7.04 37.96 16.27
CA ASP A 989 -8.42 38.42 16.38
C ASP A 989 -8.89 38.25 17.83
N SER A 990 -8.99 39.37 18.55
CA SER A 990 -9.28 39.37 19.99
C SER A 990 -10.74 39.12 20.34
N ASN A 991 -11.65 39.31 19.38
CA ASN A 991 -13.10 39.23 19.59
C ASN A 991 -13.76 38.14 18.71
N CYS A 992 -12.96 37.45 17.90
CA CYS A 992 -13.32 36.36 17.00
C CYS A 992 -14.29 36.77 15.88
N ASP A 993 -14.20 38.01 15.38
CA ASP A 993 -14.97 38.58 14.26
C ASP A 993 -14.28 38.45 12.88
N ARG A 994 -13.19 37.69 12.81
CA ARG A 994 -12.30 37.44 11.66
C ARG A 994 -11.52 38.65 11.17
N ILE A 995 -11.26 39.61 12.05
CA ILE A 995 -10.36 40.72 11.80
C ILE A 995 -9.25 40.67 12.84
N ASN A 996 -8.00 40.63 12.39
CA ASN A 996 -6.85 40.80 13.29
C ASN A 996 -6.87 42.24 13.85
N ASP A 997 -7.42 42.39 15.06
CA ASP A 997 -7.66 43.67 15.73
C ASP A 997 -6.78 43.88 16.97
N ALA A 998 -5.98 42.87 17.35
CA ALA A 998 -5.05 42.91 18.46
C ALA A 998 -3.65 42.41 18.08
N GLN A 999 -2.66 42.82 18.89
CA GLN A 999 -1.26 42.44 18.73
C GLN A 999 -0.66 42.03 20.07
N LYS A 1000 0.26 41.06 20.04
CA LYS A 1000 1.04 40.62 21.19
C LYS A 1000 2.51 40.44 20.81
N LEU A 1001 3.43 40.92 21.64
CA LEU A 1001 4.85 40.67 21.45
C LEU A 1001 5.23 39.33 22.09
N THR A 1002 6.28 38.71 21.56
CA THR A 1002 6.94 37.57 22.22
C THR A 1002 7.60 37.97 23.53
N ASP A 1003 7.73 37.03 24.45
CA ASP A 1003 8.30 37.23 25.79
C ASP A 1003 9.47 36.28 26.02
N ASP A 1004 10.58 36.75 26.61
CA ASP A 1004 11.68 35.87 27.03
C ASP A 1004 11.37 35.28 28.41
N PRO A 1005 11.03 33.99 28.52
CA PRO A 1005 10.66 33.39 29.80
C PRO A 1005 11.84 33.32 30.80
N ALA A 1006 13.07 33.59 30.37
CA ALA A 1006 14.25 33.65 31.24
C ALA A 1006 14.40 34.99 31.98
N THR A 1007 13.67 36.03 31.56
CA THR A 1007 13.69 37.35 32.20
C THR A 1007 12.39 37.60 32.98
N VAL A 1008 12.31 38.76 33.65
CA VAL A 1008 11.15 39.16 34.47
C VAL A 1008 10.25 40.19 33.78
N PRO A 1009 10.78 41.17 33.00
CA PRO A 1009 9.92 42.10 32.27
C PRO A 1009 9.08 41.36 31.23
N PRO A 1010 7.74 41.55 31.20
CA PRO A 1010 6.91 40.92 30.18
C PRO A 1010 7.08 41.59 28.81
N ASP A 1011 6.80 40.83 27.75
CA ASP A 1011 6.81 41.26 26.36
C ASP A 1011 8.18 41.84 25.94
N ASP A 1012 9.27 41.30 26.49
CA ASP A 1012 10.64 41.73 26.21
C ASP A 1012 11.33 40.82 25.17
N PRO A 1013 12.34 41.35 24.45
CA PRO A 1013 13.01 40.57 23.41
C PRO A 1013 13.87 39.46 24.02
N THR A 1014 13.97 38.34 23.31
CA THR A 1014 14.92 37.29 23.65
C THR A 1014 16.34 37.74 23.31
N GLU A 1015 17.21 37.81 24.31
CA GLU A 1015 18.56 38.39 24.19
C GLU A 1015 19.67 37.35 24.46
N LEU A 1016 20.64 37.27 23.55
CA LEU A 1016 21.89 36.52 23.75
C LEU A 1016 23.12 37.42 23.57
N ILE A 1017 24.07 37.34 24.49
CA ILE A 1017 25.30 38.13 24.44
C ILE A 1017 26.42 37.32 23.79
N VAL A 1018 26.97 37.83 22.69
CA VAL A 1018 28.15 37.25 22.04
C VAL A 1018 29.36 37.44 22.96
N SER A 1019 30.02 36.35 23.32
CA SER A 1019 31.18 36.33 24.20
C SER A 1019 32.51 36.39 23.46
N ALA A 1020 33.57 36.73 24.18
CA ALA A 1020 34.91 36.66 23.65
C ALA A 1020 35.37 35.20 23.63
N ALA A 1021 35.84 34.71 22.48
CA ALA A 1021 36.49 33.41 22.41
C ALA A 1021 37.58 33.32 23.49
N PRO A 1022 37.61 32.27 24.33
CA PRO A 1022 38.57 32.18 25.42
C PRO A 1022 40.00 32.28 24.88
N GLN A 1023 40.80 33.20 25.42
CA GLN A 1023 42.21 33.26 25.11
C GLN A 1023 42.85 31.93 25.54
N ARG A 1024 43.43 31.18 24.60
CA ARG A 1024 44.26 30.02 24.93
C ARG A 1024 45.34 30.44 25.91
N ALA A 1025 45.27 29.95 27.15
CA ALA A 1025 46.36 30.06 28.10
C ALA A 1025 47.60 29.36 27.49
N GLN A 1026 48.67 30.11 27.27
CA GLN A 1026 49.99 29.52 26.99
C GLN A 1026 50.37 28.60 28.15
N VAL A 1027 50.51 27.31 27.86
CA VAL A 1027 51.13 26.36 28.78
C VAL A 1027 52.59 26.77 28.99
N PRO A 1028 53.08 26.95 30.23
CA PRO A 1028 54.49 27.23 30.49
C PRO A 1028 55.35 26.08 29.96
N VAL A 1029 56.22 26.37 29.00
CA VAL A 1029 57.22 25.41 28.55
C VAL A 1029 58.25 25.24 29.68
N MET A 1030 58.56 23.99 30.03
CA MET A 1030 59.57 23.66 31.03
C MET A 1030 60.89 24.38 30.72
N THR A 1031 61.46 25.08 31.71
CA THR A 1031 62.78 25.69 31.55
C THR A 1031 63.85 24.61 31.35
N PRO A 1032 65.01 24.93 30.73
CA PRO A 1032 66.13 23.98 30.62
C PRO A 1032 66.54 23.37 31.97
N ILE A 1033 66.36 24.10 33.07
CA ILE A 1033 66.59 23.64 34.44
C ILE A 1033 65.52 22.61 34.87
N GLY A 1034 64.25 22.85 34.53
CA GLY A 1034 63.16 21.90 34.73
C GLY A 1034 63.34 20.60 33.93
N LEU A 1035 63.88 20.70 32.72
CA LEU A 1035 64.21 19.54 31.88
C LEU A 1035 65.37 18.72 32.49
N ILE A 1036 66.41 19.37 33.03
CA ILE A 1036 67.51 18.69 33.74
C ILE A 1036 67.01 18.01 35.02
N ALA A 1037 66.10 18.66 35.77
CA ALA A 1037 65.52 18.08 36.98
C ALA A 1037 64.64 16.86 36.67
N LEU A 1038 63.86 16.90 35.59
CA LEU A 1038 63.02 15.79 35.14
C LEU A 1038 63.85 14.60 34.63
N VAL A 1039 64.90 14.85 33.85
CA VAL A 1039 65.84 13.81 33.38
C VAL A 1039 66.60 13.20 34.56
N SER A 1040 67.01 14.00 35.54
CA SER A 1040 67.68 13.50 36.74
C SER A 1040 66.75 12.60 37.57
N LEU A 1041 65.48 13.00 37.73
CA LEU A 1041 64.46 12.23 38.43
C LEU A 1041 64.16 10.90 37.74
N LEU A 1042 64.01 10.91 36.42
CA LEU A 1042 63.78 9.72 35.59
C LEU A 1042 65.01 8.78 35.59
N ALA A 1043 66.23 9.31 35.58
CA ALA A 1043 67.46 8.52 35.70
C ALA A 1043 67.59 7.84 37.08
N THR A 1044 67.21 8.52 38.18
CA THR A 1044 67.13 7.89 39.50
C THR A 1044 66.07 6.79 39.58
N ILE A 1045 64.90 6.97 38.95
CA ILE A 1045 63.84 5.94 38.92
C ILE A 1045 64.28 4.73 38.08
N ALA A 1046 64.96 4.95 36.96
CA ALA A 1046 65.54 3.89 36.13
C ALA A 1046 66.67 3.12 36.84
N ALA A 1047 67.52 3.80 37.62
CA ALA A 1047 68.56 3.16 38.42
C ALA A 1047 67.96 2.27 39.53
N VAL A 1048 66.89 2.72 40.20
CA VAL A 1048 66.18 1.96 41.25
C VAL A 1048 65.49 0.71 40.68
N THR A 1049 64.89 0.81 39.48
CA THR A 1049 64.23 -0.31 38.80
C THR A 1049 65.21 -1.34 38.22
N ILE A 1050 66.43 -0.93 37.83
CA ILE A 1050 67.49 -1.87 37.37
C ILE A 1050 68.17 -2.59 38.55
N THR A 1051 68.26 -1.99 39.74
CA THR A 1051 68.75 -2.69 40.95
C THR A 1051 67.75 -3.69 41.56
N GLY A 1052 66.45 -3.59 41.23
CA GLY A 1052 65.42 -4.55 41.64
C GLY A 1052 65.40 -5.87 40.84
N ARG A 1053 65.99 -5.90 39.63
CA ARG A 1053 66.03 -7.08 38.74
C ARG A 1053 67.25 -8.00 38.91
N LYS A 1054 68.06 -7.81 39.97
CA LYS A 1054 69.18 -8.73 40.35
C LYS A 1054 68.99 -9.44 41.70
N ARG A 1055 67.79 -9.41 42.29
CA ARG A 1055 67.38 -10.31 43.38
C ARG A 1055 65.98 -10.87 43.13
N ARG A 1056 65.84 -11.59 42.03
CA ARG A 1056 64.93 -12.75 41.83
C ARG A 1056 65.46 -13.56 40.67
#